data_AF-A0A953REJ8-F1
#
_entry.id   AF-A0A953REJ8-F1
#
_cell.length_a   1.000
_cell.length_b   1.000
_cell.length_c   1.000
_cell.angle_alpha   90.00
_cell.angle_beta   90.00
_cell.angle_gamma   90.00
#
_symmetry.space_group_name_H-M   'P 1'
#
loop_
_entity.id
_entity.type
_entity.pdbx_description
1 polymer ?
#
loop_
_entity_poly.entity_id
_entity_poly.type
_entity_poly.pdbx_seq_one_letter_code
_entity_poly.pdbx_strand_id
1 'polypeptide(L)'
;MCLLFVTAVSVPAVDLKDATIVAGPNLSGPAKKAVAMLVDEVEKRTRLRLPVSERRSGSAPAILVTQEAGPGAEGYRITVADGLVRVAGNDPRGTLYGIGALLRRLRMERDTIEAPDNLNLSSVPKYALRGHQLGYRPKTNSYDGWSVPVWEQYIRDLAVFGTNAIELIPPRSDDDADSPHFPLPPMRMMVEMSRLADSYGLDVWIWYPAMDRDYSDPKTVEFALKEWGEVFRQLPRVDAIFVPGGDPGHTEPKYLMALLARETEVLHRYHPKAQMWVSPQSFSQEWMDQFLGILKNEQPAWLSGVVFGPQVRMSLPQLRAAVPERYPIRHYPDITHSRQSQYPVPDWDLAYAVTEGREVINPRPVDEANIFRLLQPYTVGFLAYSEGCNDDVNKIVWSSLGWNPDAKVIDILREYSRYFIGEAYTDTFAQGLMALERNWRGPLASNPGVDTTLAQFQEMERGASPQVRTNWRFQQALYRAYYDAYTRSRLLEETEQEEAAMAELRNAKASGSLLAMSRAEQMLDRRPDGRIAAGWKARIFELAEALFQSIRMQLSVPRYQAIAVDRGANLDTVDAPLNNRLWFEQQFTELRQTAVEAERVKGLERILNWTDPGPGGFYDDLGNPAQQPHLVRGPGDQKDPAFLESSLIGFAGNATWRNSWRTHAESLVDAPLRMRYEDLDHNAQYKIRVVYAGDSPRTKIRLMANDAIEIHPLIAKPQPVKPLEFDIPRQATEGGELGLSWYREPGLGGNGRGCQVAEVWLIRK
;
A
#
# COMPACT_ATOMS: atom_id res chain seq x y z
N MET A 1 5.97 -35.64 32.24
CA MET A 1 6.49 -34.29 32.50
C MET A 1 8.02 -34.36 32.48
N CYS A 2 8.63 -34.23 31.31
CA CYS A 2 10.09 -34.15 31.15
C CYS A 2 10.41 -32.70 30.78
N LEU A 3 11.03 -31.96 31.70
CA LEU A 3 11.59 -30.64 31.42
C LEU A 3 12.79 -30.81 30.49
N LEU A 4 12.62 -30.44 29.22
CA LEU A 4 13.74 -30.15 28.33
C LEU A 4 14.28 -28.76 28.71
N PHE A 5 15.36 -28.74 29.50
CA PHE A 5 16.20 -27.55 29.63
C PHE A 5 16.87 -27.30 28.28
N VAL A 6 16.35 -26.32 27.53
CA VAL A 6 17.11 -25.72 26.43
C VAL A 6 18.19 -24.87 27.08
N THR A 7 19.42 -25.41 27.14
CA THR A 7 20.60 -24.61 27.46
C THR A 7 20.79 -23.60 26.33
N ALA A 8 20.55 -22.32 26.59
CA ALA A 8 20.89 -21.24 25.68
C ALA A 8 22.39 -21.30 25.39
N VAL A 9 22.76 -21.58 24.15
CA VAL A 9 24.15 -21.46 23.70
C VAL A 9 24.45 -19.97 23.70
N SER A 10 25.29 -19.50 24.63
CA SER A 10 25.75 -18.11 24.65
C SER A 10 26.56 -17.87 23.39
N VAL A 11 26.00 -17.10 22.45
CA VAL A 11 26.77 -16.59 21.31
C VAL A 11 27.82 -15.64 21.87
N PRO A 12 29.11 -15.89 21.62
CA PRO A 12 30.18 -14.99 22.05
C PRO A 12 29.89 -13.54 21.63
N ALA A 13 30.07 -12.61 22.56
CA ALA A 13 29.73 -11.21 22.37
C ALA A 13 30.69 -10.31 23.16
N VAL A 14 30.92 -9.11 22.64
CA VAL A 14 31.67 -8.05 23.32
C VAL A 14 30.69 -7.21 24.13
N ASP A 15 30.91 -7.14 25.44
CA ASP A 15 30.21 -6.21 26.32
C ASP A 15 30.69 -4.78 26.08
N LEU A 16 29.73 -3.89 25.78
CA LEU A 16 29.95 -2.48 25.48
C LEU A 16 29.36 -1.54 26.53
N LYS A 17 28.92 -2.06 27.68
CA LYS A 17 28.30 -1.26 28.74
C LYS A 17 29.17 -0.09 29.19
N ASP A 18 30.46 -0.32 29.36
CA ASP A 18 31.46 0.68 29.76
C ASP A 18 32.26 1.23 28.56
N ALA A 19 31.75 1.04 27.34
CA ALA A 19 32.46 1.46 26.14
C ALA A 19 32.50 2.98 25.98
N THR A 20 33.61 3.48 25.42
CA THR A 20 33.70 4.87 24.93
C THR A 20 33.52 4.89 23.42
N ILE A 21 32.68 5.81 22.91
CA ILE A 21 32.62 6.09 21.48
C ILE A 21 33.79 7.01 21.12
N VAL A 22 34.71 6.51 20.30
CA VAL A 22 35.87 7.26 19.82
C VAL A 22 35.53 7.81 18.43
N ALA A 23 35.20 9.10 18.38
CA ALA A 23 34.86 9.79 17.15
C ALA A 23 36.09 10.56 16.63
N GLY A 24 36.57 10.21 15.44
CA GLY A 24 37.77 10.87 14.88
C GLY A 24 37.61 12.41 14.80
N PRO A 25 38.68 13.20 15.04
CA PRO A 25 38.60 14.67 15.11
C PRO A 25 38.17 15.33 13.80
N ASN A 26 38.26 14.61 12.67
CA ASN A 26 37.91 15.11 11.35
C ASN A 26 36.42 14.89 10.99
N LEU A 27 35.63 14.22 11.84
CA LEU A 27 34.20 14.01 11.59
C LEU A 27 33.44 15.34 11.70
N SER A 28 32.71 15.69 10.65
CA SER A 28 31.93 16.94 10.57
C SER A 28 30.56 16.72 9.94
N GLY A 29 29.67 17.71 10.07
CA GLY A 29 28.34 17.70 9.46
C GLY A 29 27.55 16.40 9.74
N PRO A 30 27.03 15.72 8.70
CA PRO A 30 26.27 14.48 8.85
C PRO A 30 26.98 13.37 9.64
N ALA A 31 28.29 13.21 9.48
CA ALA A 31 29.03 12.16 10.18
C ALA A 31 29.07 12.41 11.70
N LYS A 32 29.22 13.67 12.11
CA LYS A 32 29.16 14.06 13.53
C LYS A 32 27.74 13.90 14.09
N LYS A 33 26.72 14.23 13.30
CA LYS A 33 25.31 14.02 13.67
C LYS A 33 24.99 12.53 13.83
N ALA A 34 25.56 11.65 12.99
CA ALA A 34 25.41 10.21 13.10
C ALA A 34 26.01 9.63 14.40
N VAL A 35 27.13 10.18 14.89
CA VAL A 35 27.69 9.82 16.21
C VAL A 35 26.73 10.21 17.34
N ALA A 36 26.12 11.40 17.27
CA ALA A 36 25.10 11.79 18.24
C ALA A 36 23.88 10.86 18.20
N MET A 37 23.45 10.46 17.00
CA MET A 37 22.40 9.45 16.82
C MET A 37 22.77 8.12 17.49
N LEU A 38 24.01 7.64 17.35
CA LEU A 38 24.46 6.42 18.04
C LEU A 38 24.28 6.53 19.57
N VAL A 39 24.72 7.65 20.16
CA VAL A 39 24.57 7.89 21.61
C VAL A 39 23.10 7.88 22.01
N ASP A 40 22.27 8.65 21.30
CA ASP A 40 20.85 8.82 21.61
C ASP A 40 20.07 7.49 21.48
N GLU A 41 20.30 6.72 20.41
CA GLU A 41 19.58 5.46 20.16
C GLU A 41 19.99 4.36 21.16
N VAL A 42 21.25 4.36 21.60
CA VAL A 42 21.75 3.47 22.66
C VAL A 42 21.14 3.84 24.01
N GLU A 43 21.17 5.12 24.40
CA GLU A 43 20.61 5.57 25.67
C GLU A 43 19.10 5.31 25.73
N LYS A 44 18.38 5.59 24.64
CA LYS A 44 16.93 5.37 24.55
C LYS A 44 16.52 3.92 24.82
N ARG A 45 17.34 2.95 24.39
CA ARG A 45 17.03 1.51 24.52
C ARG A 45 17.59 0.88 25.80
N THR A 46 18.70 1.42 26.31
CA THR A 46 19.48 0.75 27.38
C THR A 46 19.56 1.57 28.66
N ARG A 47 19.30 2.88 28.62
CA ARG A 47 19.56 3.87 29.68
C ARG A 47 21.03 4.14 29.94
N LEU A 48 21.92 3.57 29.14
CA LEU A 48 23.36 3.80 29.21
C LEU A 48 23.71 4.89 28.21
N ARG A 49 24.36 5.95 28.69
CA ARG A 49 24.87 7.03 27.84
C ARG A 49 26.38 6.87 27.69
N LEU A 50 26.81 6.29 26.56
CA LEU A 50 28.22 6.08 26.27
C LEU A 50 28.94 7.43 26.10
N PRO A 51 30.08 7.67 26.77
CA PRO A 51 30.85 8.90 26.58
C PRO A 51 31.45 8.96 25.18
N VAL A 52 31.60 10.18 24.65
CA VAL A 52 32.27 10.44 23.36
C VAL A 52 33.63 11.08 23.61
N SER A 53 34.68 10.54 22.99
CA SER A 53 36.05 11.05 23.05
C SER A 53 36.68 11.12 21.66
N GLU A 54 37.66 12.00 21.47
CA GLU A 54 38.46 12.06 20.23
C GLU A 54 39.57 11.01 20.18
N ARG A 55 39.96 10.46 21.33
CA ARG A 55 41.06 9.49 21.46
C ARG A 55 40.66 8.34 22.37
N ARG A 56 41.11 7.14 22.01
CA ARG A 56 41.00 5.97 22.88
C ARG A 56 41.96 6.10 24.05
N SER A 57 41.44 5.94 25.28
CA SER A 57 42.23 5.85 26.50
C SER A 57 42.21 4.42 27.03
N GLY A 58 43.38 3.78 27.11
CA GLY A 58 43.52 2.43 27.68
C GLY A 58 42.94 1.30 26.81
N SER A 59 42.75 0.15 27.43
CA SER A 59 42.28 -1.10 26.80
C SER A 59 40.79 -1.37 26.99
N ALA A 60 40.02 -0.41 27.52
CA ALA A 60 38.58 -0.56 27.70
C ALA A 60 37.87 -0.80 26.35
N PRO A 61 36.69 -1.45 26.35
CA PRO A 61 35.86 -1.58 25.17
C PRO A 61 35.60 -0.21 24.53
N ALA A 62 35.54 -0.17 23.21
CA ALA A 62 35.33 1.09 22.51
C ALA A 62 34.60 0.89 21.18
N ILE A 63 33.86 1.92 20.76
CA ILE A 63 33.30 2.01 19.41
C ILE A 63 34.06 3.11 18.66
N LEU A 64 34.98 2.72 17.79
CA LEU A 64 35.76 3.63 16.96
C LEU A 64 35.00 3.97 15.67
N VAL A 65 34.63 5.23 15.50
CA VAL A 65 33.97 5.76 14.31
C VAL A 65 34.95 6.58 13.50
N THR A 66 35.15 6.20 12.24
CA THR A 66 36.14 6.77 11.32
C THR A 66 35.57 6.96 9.93
N GLN A 67 36.19 7.86 9.16
CA GLN A 67 35.97 7.99 7.73
C GLN A 67 37.24 7.56 7.00
N GLU A 68 37.12 6.59 6.11
CA GLU A 68 38.25 5.97 5.41
C GLU A 68 37.85 5.70 3.97
N ALA A 69 38.73 6.02 3.01
CA ALA A 69 38.46 5.73 1.61
C ALA A 69 38.22 4.22 1.41
N GLY A 70 37.14 3.89 0.71
CA GLY A 70 36.75 2.51 0.42
C GLY A 70 35.96 2.44 -0.90
N PRO A 71 35.61 1.22 -1.34
CA PRO A 71 34.93 1.03 -2.61
C PRO A 71 33.48 1.54 -2.55
N GLY A 72 33.08 2.35 -3.54
CA GLY A 72 31.71 2.82 -3.72
C GLY A 72 31.27 3.93 -2.76
N ALA A 73 30.38 4.80 -3.24
CA ALA A 73 29.75 5.83 -2.42
C ALA A 73 28.83 5.20 -1.35
N GLU A 74 28.66 5.88 -0.22
CA GLU A 74 27.80 5.50 0.91
C GLU A 74 28.17 4.16 1.58
N GLY A 75 29.28 3.53 1.19
CA GLY A 75 29.72 2.25 1.74
C GLY A 75 30.34 2.34 3.14
N TYR A 76 30.42 1.20 3.82
CA TYR A 76 31.04 1.09 5.14
C TYR A 76 31.71 -0.27 5.39
N ARG A 77 32.48 -0.32 6.48
CA ARG A 77 33.00 -1.54 7.09
C ARG A 77 32.79 -1.53 8.61
N ILE A 78 32.38 -2.66 9.16
CA ILE A 78 32.25 -2.91 10.60
C ILE A 78 33.12 -4.12 10.96
N THR A 79 33.99 -3.98 11.95
CA THR A 79 34.80 -5.09 12.46
C THR A 79 34.82 -5.08 13.98
N VAL A 80 34.73 -6.26 14.59
CA VAL A 80 34.88 -6.45 16.04
C VAL A 80 36.13 -7.29 16.29
N ALA A 81 37.06 -6.78 17.09
CA ALA A 81 38.28 -7.49 17.50
C ALA A 81 38.80 -6.89 18.82
N ASP A 82 39.28 -7.73 19.75
CA ASP A 82 39.93 -7.31 21.00
C ASP A 82 39.14 -6.25 21.79
N GLY A 83 37.81 -6.42 21.89
CA GLY A 83 36.92 -5.48 22.58
C GLY A 83 36.70 -4.13 21.85
N LEU A 84 37.20 -3.98 20.62
CA LEU A 84 37.04 -2.79 19.79
C LEU A 84 36.04 -3.08 18.67
N VAL A 85 34.95 -2.31 18.64
CA VAL A 85 34.04 -2.21 17.49
C VAL A 85 34.51 -1.05 16.62
N ARG A 86 34.91 -1.31 15.38
CA ARG A 86 35.28 -0.26 14.43
C ARG A 86 34.20 -0.11 13.37
N VAL A 87 33.74 1.12 13.16
CA VAL A 87 32.86 1.54 12.07
C VAL A 87 33.63 2.53 11.19
N ALA A 88 33.92 2.12 9.96
CA ALA A 88 34.61 2.95 8.97
C ALA A 88 33.68 3.23 7.79
N GLY A 89 33.28 4.49 7.61
CA GLY A 89 32.46 4.93 6.48
C GLY A 89 33.31 5.48 5.33
N ASN A 90 32.91 5.22 4.08
CA ASN A 90 33.62 5.71 2.90
C ASN A 90 33.51 7.23 2.70
N ASP A 91 32.39 7.81 3.16
CA ASP A 91 32.03 9.22 3.08
C ASP A 91 31.08 9.56 4.26
N PRO A 92 30.57 10.81 4.40
CA PRO A 92 29.69 11.14 5.52
C PRO A 92 28.43 10.28 5.65
N ARG A 93 27.84 9.85 4.52
CA ARG A 93 26.68 8.95 4.51
C ARG A 93 27.08 7.52 4.82
N GLY A 94 28.24 7.07 4.34
CA GLY A 94 28.83 5.79 4.71
C GLY A 94 29.00 5.66 6.23
N THR A 95 29.40 6.73 6.92
CA THR A 95 29.44 6.75 8.39
C THR A 95 28.04 6.59 9.00
N LEU A 96 27.05 7.32 8.50
CA LEU A 96 25.66 7.22 8.96
C LEU A 96 25.11 5.80 8.81
N TYR A 97 25.29 5.18 7.64
CA TYR A 97 24.80 3.83 7.37
C TYR A 97 25.60 2.75 8.08
N GLY A 98 26.91 2.95 8.29
CA GLY A 98 27.71 2.06 9.12
C GLY A 98 27.24 2.06 10.58
N ILE A 99 26.91 3.22 11.13
CA ILE A 99 26.31 3.35 12.47
C ILE A 99 24.93 2.69 12.50
N GLY A 100 24.08 2.93 11.49
CA GLY A 100 22.77 2.27 11.39
C GLY A 100 22.88 0.75 11.32
N ALA A 101 23.81 0.22 10.53
CA ALA A 101 24.06 -1.22 10.42
C ALA A 101 24.60 -1.84 11.72
N LEU A 102 25.41 -1.10 12.49
CA LEU A 102 25.82 -1.49 13.83
C LEU A 102 24.62 -1.52 14.78
N LEU A 103 23.82 -0.46 14.84
CA LEU A 103 22.64 -0.35 15.71
C LEU A 103 21.66 -1.51 15.51
N ARG A 104 21.44 -1.97 14.26
CA ARG A 104 20.57 -3.11 13.94
C ARG A 104 21.13 -4.47 14.40
N ARG A 105 22.42 -4.54 14.71
CA ARG A 105 23.16 -5.77 15.12
C ARG A 105 23.51 -5.80 16.59
N LEU A 106 23.47 -4.66 17.29
CA LEU A 106 23.64 -4.63 18.74
C LEU A 106 22.49 -5.35 19.42
N ARG A 107 22.80 -6.12 20.46
CA ARG A 107 21.81 -6.54 21.45
C ARG A 107 21.71 -5.41 22.47
N MET A 108 20.55 -4.77 22.50
CA MET A 108 20.28 -3.64 23.39
C MET A 108 19.11 -4.00 24.28
N GLU A 109 19.41 -4.14 25.57
CA GLU A 109 18.41 -4.30 26.62
C GLU A 109 18.68 -3.30 27.73
N ARG A 110 17.80 -3.28 28.72
CA ARG A 110 17.96 -2.43 29.90
C ARG A 110 19.34 -2.71 30.54
N ASP A 111 20.15 -1.68 30.62
CA ASP A 111 21.51 -1.68 31.19
C ASP A 111 22.51 -2.64 30.52
N THR A 112 22.22 -3.11 29.30
CA THR A 112 23.04 -4.08 28.55
C THR A 112 23.21 -3.65 27.09
N ILE A 113 24.46 -3.64 26.61
CA ILE A 113 24.80 -3.41 25.20
C ILE A 113 25.85 -4.44 24.80
N GLU A 114 25.55 -5.28 23.82
CA GLU A 114 26.50 -6.26 23.31
C GLU A 114 26.60 -6.21 21.79
N ALA A 115 27.82 -6.42 21.27
CA ALA A 115 28.05 -6.65 19.85
C ALA A 115 28.49 -8.11 19.62
N PRO A 116 28.06 -8.76 18.52
CA PRO A 116 28.60 -10.05 18.13
C PRO A 116 30.13 -9.95 17.93
N ASP A 117 30.89 -10.82 18.58
CA ASP A 117 32.36 -10.75 18.57
C ASP A 117 32.98 -11.12 17.21
N ASN A 118 32.23 -11.89 16.40
CA ASN A 118 32.58 -12.29 15.05
C ASN A 118 32.08 -11.32 13.97
N LEU A 119 31.55 -10.15 14.35
CA LEU A 119 31.02 -9.18 13.39
C LEU A 119 32.15 -8.62 12.52
N ASN A 120 32.15 -9.04 11.25
CA ASN A 120 33.04 -8.55 10.20
C ASN A 120 32.22 -8.37 8.92
N LEU A 121 31.91 -7.13 8.59
CA LEU A 121 31.01 -6.76 7.51
C LEU A 121 31.63 -5.62 6.69
N SER A 122 31.56 -5.71 5.37
CA SER A 122 31.77 -4.57 4.47
C SER A 122 30.63 -4.54 3.47
N SER A 123 30.04 -3.38 3.25
CA SER A 123 28.86 -3.27 2.40
C SER A 123 28.76 -1.91 1.73
N VAL A 124 28.19 -1.91 0.52
CA VAL A 124 27.91 -0.73 -0.32
C VAL A 124 26.48 -0.90 -0.85
N PRO A 125 25.66 0.16 -0.94
CA PRO A 125 24.31 0.02 -1.49
C PRO A 125 24.35 -0.32 -2.98
N LYS A 126 23.36 -1.11 -3.43
CA LYS A 126 23.19 -1.43 -4.85
C LYS A 126 22.59 -0.27 -5.65
N TYR A 127 21.56 0.39 -5.12
CA TYR A 127 20.85 1.48 -5.79
C TYR A 127 21.22 2.83 -5.19
N ALA A 128 21.46 3.83 -6.04
CA ALA A 128 21.90 5.16 -5.62
C ALA A 128 20.77 6.01 -5.00
N LEU A 129 19.51 5.74 -5.34
CA LEU A 129 18.33 6.43 -4.79
C LEU A 129 17.45 5.47 -3.99
N ARG A 130 17.24 5.76 -2.71
CA ARG A 130 16.46 4.95 -1.77
C ARG A 130 15.69 5.88 -0.84
N GLY A 131 14.50 6.30 -1.25
CA GLY A 131 13.73 7.31 -0.53
C GLY A 131 12.26 6.97 -0.31
N HIS A 132 11.61 7.81 0.49
CA HIS A 132 10.19 7.71 0.82
C HIS A 132 9.55 9.09 0.89
N GLN A 133 8.31 9.20 0.45
CA GLN A 133 7.52 10.41 0.58
C GLN A 133 7.01 10.55 2.02
N LEU A 134 7.23 11.73 2.61
CA LEU A 134 6.80 12.12 3.94
C LEU A 134 5.90 13.36 3.83
N GLY A 135 4.64 13.14 3.46
CA GLY A 135 3.67 14.20 3.25
C GLY A 135 3.05 14.72 4.55
N TYR A 136 3.49 15.89 5.03
CA TYR A 136 2.81 16.59 6.12
C TYR A 136 1.55 17.30 5.59
N ARG A 137 0.43 16.58 5.58
CA ARG A 137 -0.86 17.04 5.03
C ARG A 137 -2.06 16.30 5.65
N PRO A 138 -3.28 16.87 5.61
CA PRO A 138 -4.46 16.27 6.27
C PRO A 138 -4.93 14.95 5.66
N LYS A 139 -4.53 14.64 4.41
CA LYS A 139 -4.87 13.38 3.72
C LYS A 139 -4.21 12.16 4.35
N THR A 140 -3.10 12.33 5.07
CA THR A 140 -2.41 11.22 5.74
C THR A 140 -3.10 10.84 7.05
N ASN A 141 -3.14 9.55 7.37
CA ASN A 141 -3.80 9.06 8.58
C ASN A 141 -2.97 9.23 9.88
N SER A 142 -1.90 10.05 9.87
CA SER A 142 -1.00 10.20 11.02
C SER A 142 -0.05 11.41 10.97
N TYR A 143 0.56 11.69 9.81
CA TYR A 143 1.71 12.59 9.70
C TYR A 143 1.42 14.06 10.02
N ASP A 144 0.21 14.53 9.75
CA ASP A 144 -0.23 15.88 10.10
C ASP A 144 -0.20 16.14 11.62
N GLY A 145 -0.36 15.12 12.46
CA GLY A 145 -0.22 15.23 13.92
C GLY A 145 1.22 15.22 14.44
N TRP A 146 2.22 15.03 13.58
CA TRP A 146 3.61 14.81 14.02
C TRP A 146 4.35 16.11 14.31
N SER A 147 4.95 16.17 15.49
CA SER A 147 5.85 17.28 15.88
C SER A 147 7.25 17.11 15.28
N VAL A 148 8.04 18.18 15.27
CA VAL A 148 9.43 18.16 14.76
C VAL A 148 10.29 17.05 15.42
N PRO A 149 10.22 16.79 16.74
CA PRO A 149 10.93 15.66 17.34
C PRO A 149 10.47 14.27 16.84
N VAL A 150 9.18 14.10 16.56
CA VAL A 150 8.66 12.85 15.99
C VAL A 150 9.19 12.65 14.57
N TRP A 151 9.19 13.72 13.76
CA TRP A 151 9.81 13.70 12.43
C TRP A 151 11.30 13.39 12.49
N GLU A 152 12.06 14.00 13.40
CA GLU A 152 13.49 13.71 13.56
C GLU A 152 13.71 12.22 13.88
N GLN A 153 12.94 11.65 14.82
CA GLN A 153 13.04 10.23 15.14
C GLN A 153 12.69 9.35 13.93
N TYR A 154 11.62 9.66 13.20
CA TYR A 154 11.21 8.83 12.07
C TYR A 154 12.23 8.88 10.92
N ILE A 155 12.79 10.06 10.63
CA ILE A 155 13.85 10.22 9.63
C ILE A 155 15.12 9.43 10.05
N ARG A 156 15.49 9.44 11.34
CA ARG A 156 16.59 8.60 11.88
C ARG A 156 16.29 7.12 11.66
N ASP A 157 15.08 6.68 12.01
CA ASP A 157 14.66 5.29 11.86
C ASP A 157 14.78 4.81 10.40
N LEU A 158 14.36 5.63 9.44
CA LEU A 158 14.53 5.35 8.01
C LEU A 158 16.02 5.31 7.60
N ALA A 159 16.83 6.26 8.08
CA ALA A 159 18.26 6.31 7.76
C ALA A 159 19.03 5.09 8.32
N VAL A 160 18.63 4.57 9.48
CA VAL A 160 19.22 3.34 10.08
C VAL A 160 19.09 2.13 9.15
N PHE A 161 18.06 2.10 8.30
CA PHE A 161 17.84 1.05 7.29
C PHE A 161 18.27 1.45 5.88
N GLY A 162 19.05 2.52 5.73
CA GLY A 162 19.72 2.86 4.48
C GLY A 162 18.96 3.84 3.58
N THR A 163 17.85 4.43 4.04
CA THR A 163 17.16 5.52 3.31
C THR A 163 18.11 6.71 3.13
N ASN A 164 18.17 7.28 1.92
CA ASN A 164 19.04 8.41 1.58
C ASN A 164 18.32 9.64 1.00
N ALA A 165 17.02 9.54 0.75
CA ALA A 165 16.21 10.64 0.23
C ALA A 165 14.85 10.73 0.94
N ILE A 166 14.38 11.95 1.17
CA ILE A 166 13.08 12.28 1.74
C ILE A 166 12.33 13.17 0.76
N GLU A 167 11.11 12.79 0.36
CA GLU A 167 10.26 13.64 -0.50
C GLU A 167 9.18 14.33 0.31
N LEU A 168 9.16 15.64 0.23
CA LEU A 168 8.21 16.51 0.91
C LEU A 168 7.06 16.88 -0.02
N ILE A 169 5.97 17.38 0.56
CA ILE A 169 4.83 17.94 -0.16
C ILE A 169 4.77 19.45 0.11
N PRO A 170 4.53 20.29 -0.91
CA PRO A 170 4.41 21.73 -0.75
C PRO A 170 3.15 22.11 0.04
N PRO A 171 3.10 23.31 0.63
CA PRO A 171 1.92 23.79 1.35
C PRO A 171 0.64 23.84 0.49
N ARG A 172 0.77 24.08 -0.82
CA ARG A 172 -0.35 24.08 -1.76
C ARG A 172 -0.36 22.76 -2.53
N SER A 173 -1.42 21.98 -2.34
CA SER A 173 -1.70 20.71 -3.02
C SER A 173 -3.21 20.59 -3.29
N ASP A 174 -3.70 19.39 -3.63
CA ASP A 174 -5.13 19.08 -3.74
C ASP A 174 -5.81 18.81 -2.39
N ASP A 175 -5.10 19.04 -1.29
CA ASP A 175 -5.56 18.83 0.07
C ASP A 175 -6.05 20.12 0.73
N ASP A 176 -6.80 19.97 1.83
CA ASP A 176 -7.16 21.10 2.67
C ASP A 176 -5.90 21.80 3.22
N ALA A 177 -5.95 23.13 3.27
CA ALA A 177 -4.80 23.94 3.69
C ALA A 177 -4.46 23.83 5.19
N ASP A 178 -5.35 23.22 5.98
CA ASP A 178 -5.25 23.11 7.43
C ASP A 178 -5.73 21.72 7.92
N SER A 179 -5.28 21.31 9.11
CA SER A 179 -5.71 20.11 9.82
C SER A 179 -5.91 20.45 11.30
N PRO A 180 -6.94 19.89 11.97
CA PRO A 180 -7.08 20.05 13.42
C PRO A 180 -5.89 19.50 14.22
N HIS A 181 -5.03 18.68 13.59
CA HIS A 181 -3.90 18.04 14.25
C HIS A 181 -2.58 18.78 14.07
N PHE A 182 -2.49 19.75 13.14
CA PHE A 182 -1.22 20.39 12.79
C PHE A 182 -0.55 21.05 14.00
N PRO A 183 0.64 20.58 14.45
CA PRO A 183 1.40 21.29 15.47
C PRO A 183 2.09 22.55 14.92
N LEU A 184 2.28 22.65 13.59
CA LEU A 184 2.85 23.81 12.91
C LEU A 184 2.15 24.06 11.56
N PRO A 185 2.14 25.31 11.06
CA PRO A 185 1.71 25.58 9.69
C PRO A 185 2.54 24.78 8.66
N PRO A 186 1.95 24.29 7.56
CA PRO A 186 2.63 23.42 6.60
C PRO A 186 4.00 23.91 6.11
N MET A 187 4.12 25.18 5.70
CA MET A 187 5.41 25.73 5.23
C MET A 187 6.47 25.74 6.34
N ARG A 188 6.08 26.02 7.59
CA ARG A 188 7.01 26.00 8.74
C ARG A 188 7.49 24.58 9.04
N MET A 189 6.59 23.60 8.98
CA MET A 189 6.98 22.20 9.13
C MET A 189 7.90 21.73 8.00
N MET A 190 7.58 22.08 6.74
CA MET A 190 8.38 21.72 5.57
C MET A 190 9.82 22.25 5.67
N VAL A 191 10.02 23.48 6.18
CA VAL A 191 11.35 24.03 6.47
C VAL A 191 12.09 23.21 7.51
N GLU A 192 11.44 22.80 8.60
CA GLU A 192 12.06 21.96 9.63
C GLU A 192 12.40 20.57 9.10
N MET A 193 11.53 19.95 8.30
CA MET A 193 11.80 18.64 7.69
C MET A 193 12.99 18.70 6.72
N SER A 194 13.06 19.73 5.88
CA SER A 194 14.22 19.98 5.00
C SER A 194 15.52 20.16 5.81
N ARG A 195 15.47 20.96 6.89
CA ARG A 195 16.61 21.14 7.81
C ARG A 195 17.03 19.83 8.49
N LEU A 196 16.07 19.02 8.92
CA LEU A 196 16.34 17.73 9.55
C LEU A 196 17.02 16.78 8.57
N ALA A 197 16.46 16.60 7.37
CA ALA A 197 17.04 15.78 6.32
C ALA A 197 18.48 16.21 5.99
N ASP A 198 18.72 17.51 5.81
CA ASP A 198 20.05 18.06 5.55
C ASP A 198 21.04 17.77 6.69
N SER A 199 20.59 17.81 7.95
CA SER A 199 21.47 17.54 9.10
C SER A 199 22.01 16.10 9.15
N TYR A 200 21.30 15.14 8.54
CA TYR A 200 21.77 13.76 8.32
C TYR A 200 22.37 13.56 6.92
N GLY A 201 22.43 14.63 6.13
CA GLY A 201 22.94 14.61 4.77
C GLY A 201 22.04 13.89 3.78
N LEU A 202 20.75 13.69 4.08
CA LEU A 202 19.78 13.05 3.17
C LEU A 202 19.33 14.02 2.07
N ASP A 203 19.07 13.51 0.87
CA ASP A 203 18.56 14.33 -0.23
C ASP A 203 17.11 14.76 0.03
N VAL A 204 16.81 16.03 -0.25
CA VAL A 204 15.48 16.60 -0.12
C VAL A 204 14.83 16.69 -1.50
N TRP A 205 13.82 15.87 -1.70
CA TRP A 205 12.94 15.90 -2.85
C TRP A 205 11.65 16.66 -2.52
N ILE A 206 11.00 17.19 -3.53
CA ILE A 206 9.64 17.75 -3.40
C ILE A 206 8.78 17.16 -4.50
N TRP A 207 7.69 16.50 -4.11
CA TRP A 207 6.58 16.19 -5.02
C TRP A 207 5.76 17.48 -5.17
N TYR A 208 5.80 18.12 -6.34
CA TYR A 208 5.20 19.44 -6.56
C TYR A 208 4.26 19.40 -7.79
N PRO A 209 2.94 19.23 -7.60
CA PRO A 209 2.00 19.14 -8.71
C PRO A 209 1.71 20.50 -9.34
N ALA A 210 1.49 20.51 -10.66
CA ALA A 210 1.01 21.67 -11.40
C ALA A 210 -0.52 21.81 -11.19
N MET A 211 -0.91 22.57 -10.16
CA MET A 211 -2.28 22.61 -9.63
C MET A 211 -3.28 23.45 -10.42
N ASP A 212 -2.80 24.38 -11.25
CA ASP A 212 -3.68 25.31 -11.95
C ASP A 212 -4.30 24.69 -13.20
N ARG A 213 -5.50 25.16 -13.56
CA ARG A 213 -6.33 24.54 -14.60
C ARG A 213 -5.77 24.66 -16.02
N ASP A 214 -5.05 25.73 -16.32
CA ASP A 214 -4.63 26.06 -17.68
C ASP A 214 -3.29 26.80 -17.69
N TYR A 215 -2.23 26.06 -18.06
CA TYR A 215 -0.88 26.59 -18.24
C TYR A 215 -0.59 27.09 -19.66
N SER A 216 -1.59 27.13 -20.55
CA SER A 216 -1.48 27.85 -21.82
C SER A 216 -1.66 29.37 -21.63
N ASP A 217 -2.28 29.81 -20.54
CA ASP A 217 -2.37 31.22 -20.15
C ASP A 217 -1.05 31.70 -19.50
N PRO A 218 -0.36 32.69 -20.09
CA PRO A 218 0.86 33.25 -19.50
C PRO A 218 0.69 33.77 -18.07
N LYS A 219 -0.50 34.25 -17.68
CA LYS A 219 -0.74 34.74 -16.31
C LYS A 219 -0.69 33.61 -15.29
N THR A 220 -1.22 32.45 -15.64
CA THR A 220 -1.13 31.24 -14.80
C THR A 220 0.32 30.83 -14.62
N VAL A 221 1.10 30.86 -15.70
CA VAL A 221 2.54 30.55 -15.65
C VAL A 221 3.29 31.53 -14.75
N GLU A 222 3.09 32.84 -14.89
CA GLU A 222 3.76 33.83 -14.02
C GLU A 222 3.37 33.70 -12.55
N PHE A 223 2.11 33.34 -12.27
CA PHE A 223 1.66 33.07 -10.91
C PHE A 223 2.37 31.85 -10.31
N ALA A 224 2.42 30.73 -11.04
CA ALA A 224 3.08 29.50 -10.59
C ALA A 224 4.58 29.72 -10.33
N LEU A 225 5.29 30.39 -11.25
CA LEU A 225 6.71 30.71 -11.11
C LEU A 225 7.01 31.52 -9.84
N LYS A 226 6.10 32.41 -9.46
CA LYS A 226 6.22 33.20 -8.22
C LYS A 226 5.94 32.35 -6.98
N GLU A 227 4.89 31.52 -7.03
CA GLU A 227 4.50 30.66 -5.91
C GLU A 227 5.58 29.62 -5.60
N TRP A 228 6.02 28.86 -6.60
CA TRP A 228 7.03 27.82 -6.47
C TRP A 228 8.38 28.43 -6.05
N GLY A 229 8.75 29.56 -6.66
CA GLY A 229 9.95 30.30 -6.29
C GLY A 229 9.97 30.73 -4.82
N GLU A 230 8.82 31.09 -4.24
CA GLU A 230 8.73 31.46 -2.82
C GLU A 230 8.90 30.26 -1.88
N VAL A 231 8.44 29.07 -2.29
CA VAL A 231 8.73 27.82 -1.57
C VAL A 231 10.22 27.49 -1.66
N PHE A 232 10.79 27.48 -2.86
CA PHE A 232 12.21 27.17 -3.08
C PHE A 232 13.14 28.09 -2.28
N ARG A 233 12.81 29.38 -2.20
CA ARG A 233 13.57 30.40 -1.45
C ARG A 233 13.60 30.12 0.06
N GLN A 234 12.54 29.55 0.62
CA GLN A 234 12.42 29.33 2.06
C GLN A 234 13.10 28.04 2.54
N LEU A 235 13.25 27.05 1.66
CA LEU A 235 13.78 25.74 2.04
C LEU A 235 15.31 25.76 2.17
N PRO A 236 15.88 25.25 3.28
CA PRO A 236 17.33 25.15 3.47
C PRO A 236 18.03 24.31 2.42
N ARG A 237 17.36 23.25 1.94
CA ARG A 237 17.89 22.32 0.95
C ARG A 237 16.79 21.80 0.05
N VAL A 238 17.08 21.78 -1.25
CA VAL A 238 16.32 21.08 -2.29
C VAL A 238 17.31 20.46 -3.26
N ASP A 239 17.25 19.15 -3.43
CA ASP A 239 18.09 18.40 -4.39
C ASP A 239 17.32 18.06 -5.66
N ALA A 240 16.00 17.91 -5.58
CA ALA A 240 15.18 17.59 -6.74
C ALA A 240 13.69 17.94 -6.57
N ILE A 241 13.05 18.27 -7.68
CA ILE A 241 11.61 18.43 -7.81
C ILE A 241 11.07 17.31 -8.69
N PHE A 242 9.98 16.69 -8.27
CA PHE A 242 9.17 15.78 -9.07
C PHE A 242 7.79 16.40 -9.32
N VAL A 243 7.43 16.55 -10.59
CA VAL A 243 6.10 17.00 -11.01
C VAL A 243 5.32 15.85 -11.62
N PRO A 244 4.19 15.41 -11.02
CA PRO A 244 3.31 14.44 -11.66
C PRO A 244 2.62 15.04 -12.89
N GLY A 245 2.44 14.24 -13.94
CA GLY A 245 1.66 14.62 -15.12
C GLY A 245 0.15 14.77 -14.85
N GLY A 246 -0.34 14.12 -13.79
CA GLY A 246 -1.70 14.27 -13.28
C GLY A 246 -1.92 13.59 -11.93
N ASP A 247 -3.12 13.75 -11.38
CA ASP A 247 -3.55 13.24 -10.06
C ASP A 247 -2.65 13.67 -8.87
N PRO A 248 -2.68 14.98 -8.49
CA PRO A 248 -3.40 16.08 -9.10
C PRO A 248 -2.58 16.75 -10.21
N GLY A 249 -3.22 17.69 -10.90
CA GLY A 249 -2.76 18.24 -12.17
C GLY A 249 -3.43 17.55 -13.35
N HIS A 250 -3.47 18.24 -14.48
CA HIS A 250 -4.01 17.73 -15.74
C HIS A 250 -3.62 18.67 -16.88
N THR A 251 -2.35 18.60 -17.28
CA THR A 251 -1.79 19.56 -18.24
C THR A 251 -1.25 18.81 -19.45
N GLU A 252 -1.65 19.23 -20.66
CA GLU A 252 -1.13 18.67 -21.90
C GLU A 252 0.42 18.76 -21.93
N PRO A 253 1.14 17.70 -22.34
CA PRO A 253 2.59 17.62 -22.22
C PRO A 253 3.36 18.84 -22.75
N LYS A 254 2.98 19.41 -23.89
CA LYS A 254 3.68 20.59 -24.44
C LYS A 254 3.65 21.81 -23.51
N TYR A 255 2.54 22.04 -22.80
CA TYR A 255 2.42 23.17 -21.87
C TYR A 255 3.08 22.84 -20.54
N LEU A 256 2.94 21.60 -20.06
CA LEU A 256 3.62 21.12 -18.85
C LEU A 256 5.14 21.26 -19.00
N MET A 257 5.71 20.75 -20.08
CA MET A 257 7.15 20.80 -20.34
C MET A 257 7.67 22.24 -20.47
N ALA A 258 6.88 23.14 -21.07
CA ALA A 258 7.22 24.57 -21.16
C ALA A 258 7.23 25.26 -19.79
N LEU A 259 6.26 24.96 -18.92
CA LEU A 259 6.25 25.42 -17.52
C LEU A 259 7.50 24.93 -16.79
N LEU A 260 7.79 23.63 -16.85
CA LEU A 260 8.89 23.01 -16.09
C LEU A 260 10.27 23.52 -16.49
N ALA A 261 10.45 23.88 -17.77
CA ALA A 261 11.67 24.55 -18.22
C ALA A 261 11.90 25.87 -17.46
N ARG A 262 10.86 26.70 -17.35
CA ARG A 262 10.91 27.98 -16.63
C ARG A 262 11.03 27.79 -15.12
N GLU A 263 10.33 26.80 -14.55
CA GLU A 263 10.46 26.46 -13.13
C GLU A 263 11.86 25.97 -12.78
N THR A 264 12.54 25.27 -13.70
CA THR A 264 13.94 24.87 -13.49
C THR A 264 14.85 26.09 -13.38
N GLU A 265 14.64 27.13 -14.18
CA GLU A 265 15.39 28.39 -14.04
C GLU A 265 15.13 29.07 -12.70
N VAL A 266 13.88 29.06 -12.20
CA VAL A 266 13.53 29.62 -10.89
C VAL A 266 14.17 28.81 -9.76
N LEU A 267 14.09 27.48 -9.84
CA LEU A 267 14.71 26.55 -8.90
C LEU A 267 16.22 26.81 -8.78
N HIS A 268 16.92 26.97 -9.90
CA HIS A 268 18.37 27.18 -9.93
C HIS A 268 18.83 28.53 -9.37
N ARG A 269 17.93 29.53 -9.21
CA ARG A 269 18.27 30.78 -8.51
C ARG A 269 18.56 30.57 -7.03
N TYR A 270 17.95 29.55 -6.43
CA TYR A 270 18.08 29.24 -5.01
C TYR A 270 18.87 27.95 -4.76
N HIS A 271 18.70 26.96 -5.64
CA HIS A 271 19.34 25.63 -5.54
C HIS A 271 19.98 25.26 -6.89
N PRO A 272 21.19 25.77 -7.23
CA PRO A 272 21.78 25.69 -8.57
C PRO A 272 22.09 24.27 -9.09
N LYS A 273 22.08 23.26 -8.21
CA LYS A 273 22.35 21.86 -8.56
C LYS A 273 21.09 20.99 -8.52
N ALA A 274 19.94 21.58 -8.16
CA ALA A 274 18.71 20.83 -8.01
C ALA A 274 18.20 20.32 -9.36
N GLN A 275 17.59 19.15 -9.33
CA GLN A 275 17.11 18.43 -10.50
C GLN A 275 15.61 18.66 -10.73
N MET A 276 15.18 18.52 -11.99
CA MET A 276 13.76 18.55 -12.38
C MET A 276 13.36 17.22 -13.02
N TRP A 277 12.30 16.60 -12.48
CA TRP A 277 11.79 15.29 -12.86
C TRP A 277 10.29 15.35 -13.15
N VAL A 278 9.82 14.54 -14.09
CA VAL A 278 8.40 14.52 -14.50
C VAL A 278 7.90 13.09 -14.70
N SER A 279 6.63 12.81 -14.40
CA SER A 279 5.98 11.54 -14.77
C SER A 279 4.94 11.75 -15.88
N PRO A 280 4.70 10.75 -16.73
CA PRO A 280 3.56 10.73 -17.64
C PRO A 280 2.29 10.21 -16.95
N GLN A 281 2.13 10.47 -15.64
CA GLN A 281 1.01 10.00 -14.83
C GLN A 281 -0.32 10.50 -15.42
N SER A 282 -1.29 9.60 -15.51
CA SER A 282 -2.66 9.86 -16.01
C SER A 282 -2.76 10.27 -17.49
N PHE A 283 -1.66 10.25 -18.27
CA PHE A 283 -1.69 10.62 -19.68
C PHE A 283 -2.54 9.65 -20.53
N SER A 284 -3.32 10.21 -21.46
CA SER A 284 -3.96 9.46 -22.54
C SER A 284 -2.92 8.89 -23.50
N GLN A 285 -3.33 8.06 -24.46
CA GLN A 285 -2.43 7.59 -25.52
C GLN A 285 -1.81 8.77 -26.27
N GLU A 286 -2.66 9.73 -26.67
CA GLU A 286 -2.25 10.94 -27.39
C GLU A 286 -1.21 11.74 -26.61
N TRP A 287 -1.42 11.95 -25.31
CA TRP A 287 -0.49 12.72 -24.48
C TRP A 287 0.79 11.93 -24.20
N MET A 288 0.72 10.61 -24.04
CA MET A 288 1.91 9.77 -23.93
C MET A 288 2.77 9.86 -25.20
N ASP A 289 2.14 9.81 -26.38
CA ASP A 289 2.85 9.91 -27.66
C ASP A 289 3.49 11.29 -27.84
N GLN A 290 2.80 12.37 -27.47
CA GLN A 290 3.35 13.73 -27.47
C GLN A 290 4.54 13.85 -26.51
N PHE A 291 4.41 13.35 -25.27
CA PHE A 291 5.48 13.39 -24.27
C PHE A 291 6.73 12.63 -24.73
N LEU A 292 6.56 11.40 -25.21
CA LEU A 292 7.67 10.61 -25.76
C LEU A 292 8.28 11.27 -27.00
N GLY A 293 7.47 11.93 -27.83
CA GLY A 293 7.92 12.74 -28.95
C GLY A 293 8.84 13.88 -28.53
N ILE A 294 8.47 14.65 -27.50
CA ILE A 294 9.31 15.73 -26.92
C ILE A 294 10.64 15.15 -26.44
N LEU A 295 10.61 14.06 -25.66
CA LEU A 295 11.83 13.45 -25.13
C LEU A 295 12.78 12.96 -26.23
N LYS A 296 12.25 12.41 -27.33
CA LYS A 296 13.05 11.85 -28.43
C LYS A 296 13.60 12.93 -29.36
N ASN A 297 12.76 13.90 -29.72
CA ASN A 297 13.06 14.87 -30.78
C ASN A 297 13.75 16.13 -30.25
N GLU A 298 13.32 16.64 -29.10
CA GLU A 298 13.86 17.89 -28.54
C GLU A 298 15.00 17.63 -27.53
N GLN A 299 14.96 16.47 -26.87
CA GLN A 299 15.89 16.07 -25.80
C GLN A 299 16.29 17.21 -24.85
N PRO A 300 15.33 17.82 -24.12
CA PRO A 300 15.58 18.96 -23.25
C PRO A 300 16.73 18.71 -22.25
N ALA A 301 17.70 19.63 -22.21
CA ALA A 301 18.89 19.53 -21.36
C ALA A 301 18.63 19.84 -19.88
N TRP A 302 17.61 20.66 -19.58
CA TRP A 302 17.21 21.00 -18.22
C TRP A 302 16.53 19.84 -17.49
N LEU A 303 15.91 18.90 -18.22
CA LEU A 303 15.20 17.76 -17.64
C LEU A 303 16.21 16.72 -17.14
N SER A 304 16.08 16.35 -15.86
CA SER A 304 17.01 15.42 -15.20
C SER A 304 16.59 13.96 -15.34
N GLY A 305 15.28 13.66 -15.44
CA GLY A 305 14.82 12.30 -15.63
C GLY A 305 13.29 12.15 -15.60
N VAL A 306 12.84 10.90 -15.70
CA VAL A 306 11.43 10.51 -15.74
C VAL A 306 11.07 9.70 -14.50
N VAL A 307 9.84 9.86 -14.01
CA VAL A 307 9.32 9.11 -12.87
C VAL A 307 8.27 8.10 -13.35
N PHE A 308 8.43 6.84 -12.97
CA PHE A 308 7.43 5.80 -13.19
C PHE A 308 6.65 5.55 -11.91
N GLY A 309 5.34 5.72 -11.92
CA GLY A 309 4.49 5.57 -10.73
C GLY A 309 3.06 5.17 -11.09
N PRO A 310 2.09 5.40 -10.20
CA PRO A 310 0.68 5.11 -10.45
C PRO A 310 0.18 5.73 -11.77
N GLN A 311 -0.81 5.09 -12.38
CA GLN A 311 -1.54 5.60 -13.56
C GLN A 311 -0.69 5.87 -14.81
N VAL A 312 0.53 5.31 -14.89
CA VAL A 312 1.29 5.26 -16.13
C VAL A 312 0.76 4.11 -16.99
N ARG A 313 0.27 4.42 -18.20
CA ARG A 313 -0.39 3.44 -19.09
C ARG A 313 0.52 2.33 -19.64
N MET A 314 1.84 2.51 -19.55
CA MET A 314 2.85 1.54 -20.00
C MET A 314 3.42 0.79 -18.81
N SER A 315 3.81 -0.47 -18.97
CA SER A 315 4.62 -1.15 -17.95
C SER A 315 5.99 -0.49 -17.85
N LEU A 316 6.67 -0.62 -16.70
CA LEU A 316 8.00 -0.04 -16.53
C LEU A 316 9.03 -0.53 -17.58
N PRO A 317 9.11 -1.83 -17.94
CA PRO A 317 9.97 -2.27 -19.04
C PRO A 317 9.66 -1.58 -20.36
N GLN A 318 8.38 -1.41 -20.70
CA GLN A 318 7.94 -0.72 -21.92
C GLN A 318 8.32 0.77 -21.87
N LEU A 319 8.08 1.45 -20.74
CA LEU A 319 8.46 2.86 -20.58
C LEU A 319 9.97 3.03 -20.69
N ARG A 320 10.75 2.15 -20.05
CA ARG A 320 12.22 2.21 -20.12
C ARG A 320 12.72 2.04 -21.54
N ALA A 321 12.12 1.15 -22.33
CA ALA A 321 12.46 0.97 -23.75
C ALA A 321 12.06 2.21 -24.60
N ALA A 322 11.01 2.93 -24.23
CA ALA A 322 10.52 4.09 -24.97
C ALA A 322 11.23 5.41 -24.64
N VAL A 323 11.68 5.58 -23.39
CA VAL A 323 12.37 6.79 -22.91
C VAL A 323 13.85 6.74 -23.29
N PRO A 324 14.43 7.79 -23.92
CA PRO A 324 15.85 7.84 -24.25
C PRO A 324 16.78 7.57 -23.05
N GLU A 325 17.89 6.84 -23.27
CA GLU A 325 18.81 6.39 -22.21
C GLU A 325 19.37 7.52 -21.35
N ARG A 326 19.55 8.72 -21.92
CA ARG A 326 20.02 9.92 -21.20
C ARG A 326 19.11 10.33 -20.05
N TYR A 327 17.83 9.95 -20.09
CA TYR A 327 16.88 10.22 -19.02
C TYR A 327 16.79 9.00 -18.11
N PRO A 328 17.41 9.02 -16.93
CA PRO A 328 17.18 7.99 -15.93
C PRO A 328 15.69 7.91 -15.56
N ILE A 329 15.24 6.71 -15.20
CA ILE A 329 13.92 6.50 -14.62
C ILE A 329 14.11 6.21 -13.14
N ARG A 330 13.34 6.89 -12.27
CA ARG A 330 13.17 6.49 -10.87
C ARG A 330 11.80 5.84 -10.68
N HIS A 331 11.71 4.87 -9.80
CA HIS A 331 10.43 4.25 -9.40
C HIS A 331 9.77 5.09 -8.30
N TYR A 332 8.48 5.39 -8.47
CA TYR A 332 7.59 5.97 -7.47
C TYR A 332 6.47 4.97 -7.13
N PRO A 333 6.80 3.87 -6.43
CA PRO A 333 5.85 2.79 -6.13
C PRO A 333 4.85 3.21 -5.05
N ASP A 334 3.57 2.88 -5.25
CA ASP A 334 2.55 2.94 -4.18
C ASP A 334 2.71 1.74 -3.23
N ILE A 335 3.09 2.00 -1.98
CA ILE A 335 3.29 0.97 -0.94
C ILE A 335 2.25 1.05 0.20
N THR A 336 1.28 1.95 0.08
CA THR A 336 0.34 2.30 1.15
C THR A 336 -1.06 1.75 0.92
N HIS A 337 -1.51 1.70 -0.34
CA HIS A 337 -2.89 1.36 -0.65
C HIS A 337 -3.10 -0.13 -0.95
N SER A 338 -4.08 -0.73 -0.29
CA SER A 338 -4.40 -2.16 -0.44
C SER A 338 -5.39 -2.46 -1.58
N ARG A 339 -6.12 -1.45 -2.05
CA ARG A 339 -7.03 -1.52 -3.20
C ARG A 339 -7.03 -0.19 -3.95
N GLN A 340 -7.54 -0.18 -5.19
CA GLN A 340 -7.67 1.07 -5.96
C GLN A 340 -6.33 1.82 -6.05
N SER A 341 -5.27 1.08 -6.39
CA SER A 341 -3.86 1.50 -6.30
C SER A 341 -3.01 0.88 -7.41
N GLN A 342 -1.74 1.30 -7.49
CA GLN A 342 -0.80 0.76 -8.48
C GLN A 342 -0.51 -0.73 -8.25
N TYR A 343 -0.40 -1.16 -6.99
CA TYR A 343 -0.08 -2.54 -6.59
C TYR A 343 -1.07 -3.02 -5.53
N PRO A 344 -2.32 -3.36 -5.93
CA PRO A 344 -3.35 -3.80 -4.98
C PRO A 344 -2.98 -5.14 -4.34
N VAL A 345 -3.67 -5.49 -3.24
CA VAL A 345 -3.58 -6.84 -2.64
C VAL A 345 -4.23 -7.84 -3.60
N PRO A 346 -3.50 -8.86 -4.09
CA PRO A 346 -4.04 -9.85 -5.01
C PRO A 346 -5.18 -10.65 -4.38
N ASP A 347 -6.29 -10.79 -5.11
CA ASP A 347 -7.44 -11.64 -4.75
C ASP A 347 -7.94 -11.43 -3.30
N TRP A 348 -7.96 -10.18 -2.85
CA TRP A 348 -8.32 -9.84 -1.47
C TRP A 348 -9.78 -10.18 -1.15
N ASP A 349 -10.04 -10.71 0.05
CA ASP A 349 -11.40 -11.06 0.46
C ASP A 349 -12.26 -9.81 0.66
N LEU A 350 -13.52 -9.84 0.19
CA LEU A 350 -14.47 -8.72 0.33
C LEU A 350 -14.61 -8.28 1.79
N ALA A 351 -14.59 -9.21 2.76
CA ALA A 351 -14.74 -8.88 4.17
C ALA A 351 -13.62 -7.96 4.67
N TYR A 352 -12.38 -8.20 4.25
CA TYR A 352 -11.29 -7.27 4.52
C TYR A 352 -11.47 -5.96 3.78
N ALA A 353 -11.74 -6.01 2.47
CA ALA A 353 -11.86 -4.80 1.67
C ALA A 353 -12.93 -3.82 2.19
N VAL A 354 -14.04 -4.31 2.74
CA VAL A 354 -15.13 -3.45 3.25
C VAL A 354 -14.92 -2.96 4.67
N THR A 355 -14.19 -3.71 5.49
CA THR A 355 -13.94 -3.35 6.90
C THR A 355 -12.64 -2.57 7.04
N GLU A 356 -11.53 -3.06 6.48
CA GLU A 356 -10.22 -2.43 6.57
C GLU A 356 -10.05 -1.22 5.63
N GLY A 357 -10.78 -1.18 4.52
CA GLY A 357 -10.75 -0.06 3.58
C GLY A 357 -9.47 -0.01 2.73
N ARG A 358 -9.08 1.21 2.30
CA ARG A 358 -8.02 1.43 1.31
C ARG A 358 -6.63 1.61 1.93
N GLU A 359 -6.55 2.33 3.04
CA GLU A 359 -5.31 2.77 3.72
C GLU A 359 -5.14 2.08 5.09
N VAL A 360 -5.21 0.75 5.07
CA VAL A 360 -5.04 -0.11 6.25
C VAL A 360 -3.57 -0.25 6.64
N ILE A 361 -3.30 -0.59 7.90
CA ILE A 361 -2.00 -1.10 8.38
C ILE A 361 -1.63 -2.34 7.55
N ASN A 362 -0.68 -2.22 6.63
CA ASN A 362 -0.49 -3.17 5.52
C ASN A 362 0.95 -3.73 5.43
N PRO A 363 1.49 -4.39 6.46
CA PRO A 363 2.76 -5.09 6.31
C PRO A 363 2.62 -6.18 5.22
N ARG A 364 3.24 -5.96 4.06
CA ARG A 364 3.24 -6.85 2.88
C ARG A 364 4.66 -7.22 2.45
N PRO A 365 5.53 -7.66 3.37
CA PRO A 365 6.97 -7.79 3.11
C PRO A 365 7.34 -8.73 1.95
N VAL A 366 6.52 -9.75 1.62
CA VAL A 366 6.79 -10.67 0.50
C VAL A 366 6.35 -10.06 -0.83
N ASP A 367 5.14 -9.52 -0.94
CA ASP A 367 4.66 -8.82 -2.13
C ASP A 367 5.58 -7.67 -2.53
N GLU A 368 5.91 -6.80 -1.58
CA GLU A 368 6.75 -5.64 -1.82
C GLU A 368 8.16 -6.04 -2.28
N ALA A 369 8.69 -7.15 -1.75
CA ALA A 369 9.95 -7.71 -2.21
C ALA A 369 9.87 -8.30 -3.62
N ASN A 370 8.74 -8.90 -4.01
CA ASN A 370 8.52 -9.38 -5.36
C ASN A 370 8.47 -8.21 -6.35
N ILE A 371 7.67 -7.18 -6.05
CA ILE A 371 7.55 -5.95 -6.85
C ILE A 371 8.92 -5.30 -7.03
N PHE A 372 9.66 -5.11 -5.94
CA PHE A 372 11.00 -4.54 -5.97
C PHE A 372 11.92 -5.32 -6.93
N ARG A 373 12.04 -6.65 -6.74
CA ARG A 373 12.98 -7.47 -7.53
C ARG A 373 12.62 -7.53 -9.00
N LEU A 374 11.34 -7.51 -9.32
CA LEU A 374 10.86 -7.55 -10.71
C LEU A 374 11.14 -6.24 -11.44
N LEU A 375 10.92 -5.09 -10.79
CA LEU A 375 10.84 -3.80 -11.46
C LEU A 375 12.08 -2.92 -11.29
N GLN A 376 12.81 -3.06 -10.20
CA GLN A 376 13.95 -2.17 -9.93
C GLN A 376 15.13 -2.25 -10.88
N PRO A 377 15.42 -3.37 -11.58
CA PRO A 377 16.49 -3.39 -12.57
C PRO A 377 16.35 -2.36 -13.70
N TYR A 378 15.16 -1.78 -13.91
CA TYR A 378 14.90 -0.77 -14.94
C TYR A 378 15.11 0.69 -14.48
N THR A 379 15.51 0.90 -13.22
CA THR A 379 15.55 2.24 -12.60
C THR A 379 16.92 2.55 -11.97
N VAL A 380 17.11 3.82 -11.60
CA VAL A 380 18.27 4.25 -10.79
C VAL A 380 18.05 4.05 -9.28
N GLY A 381 16.88 3.55 -8.90
CA GLY A 381 16.39 3.46 -7.53
C GLY A 381 14.95 3.98 -7.41
N PHE A 382 14.51 4.22 -6.18
CA PHE A 382 13.12 4.54 -5.89
C PHE A 382 12.95 5.68 -4.90
N LEU A 383 11.77 6.28 -4.96
CA LEU A 383 11.21 7.08 -3.89
C LEU A 383 9.76 6.65 -3.70
N ALA A 384 9.44 5.89 -2.66
CA ALA A 384 8.10 5.29 -2.52
C ALA A 384 7.03 6.31 -2.12
N TYR A 385 5.85 6.21 -2.74
CA TYR A 385 4.65 6.94 -2.35
C TYR A 385 4.06 6.35 -1.07
N SER A 386 3.81 7.20 -0.09
CA SER A 386 3.32 6.82 1.24
C SER A 386 2.34 7.87 1.77
N GLU A 387 1.28 7.41 2.44
CA GLU A 387 0.26 8.29 3.06
C GLU A 387 0.23 8.19 4.59
N GLY A 388 1.29 7.71 5.22
CA GLY A 388 1.36 7.65 6.68
C GLY A 388 2.32 6.61 7.21
N CYS A 389 2.06 6.14 8.42
CA CYS A 389 2.86 5.11 9.09
C CYS A 389 2.26 3.70 8.99
N ASN A 390 1.16 3.51 8.26
CA ASN A 390 0.53 2.19 8.04
C ASN A 390 1.38 1.23 7.20
N ASP A 391 2.25 1.79 6.35
CA ASP A 391 3.16 1.10 5.44
C ASP A 391 4.63 1.04 5.95
N ASP A 392 4.84 1.30 7.25
CA ASP A 392 6.17 1.45 7.85
C ASP A 392 7.10 0.25 7.59
N VAL A 393 6.57 -0.97 7.72
CA VAL A 393 7.32 -2.20 7.42
C VAL A 393 7.75 -2.24 5.95
N ASN A 394 6.87 -1.81 5.03
CA ASN A 394 7.13 -1.80 3.60
C ASN A 394 8.26 -0.81 3.29
N LYS A 395 8.29 0.38 3.91
CA LYS A 395 9.39 1.33 3.76
C LYS A 395 10.75 0.70 4.12
N ILE A 396 10.80 -0.07 5.21
CA ILE A 396 12.03 -0.73 5.66
C ILE A 396 12.45 -1.87 4.72
N VAL A 397 11.49 -2.65 4.21
CA VAL A 397 11.76 -3.69 3.21
C VAL A 397 12.34 -3.06 1.94
N TRP A 398 11.72 -2.01 1.41
CA TRP A 398 12.20 -1.29 0.23
C TRP A 398 13.61 -0.70 0.43
N SER A 399 13.88 -0.02 1.55
CA SER A 399 15.22 0.53 1.84
C SER A 399 16.29 -0.55 1.96
N SER A 400 15.96 -1.65 2.63
CA SER A 400 16.90 -2.76 2.82
C SER A 400 17.19 -3.49 1.50
N LEU A 401 16.20 -3.68 0.63
CA LEU A 401 16.39 -4.24 -0.71
C LEU A 401 17.10 -3.26 -1.66
N GLY A 402 16.86 -1.95 -1.50
CA GLY A 402 17.61 -0.87 -2.15
C GLY A 402 19.11 -0.95 -1.85
N TRP A 403 19.45 -1.35 -0.63
CA TRP A 403 20.82 -1.60 -0.22
C TRP A 403 21.34 -2.93 -0.78
N ASN A 404 20.62 -4.04 -0.56
CA ASN A 404 20.97 -5.37 -1.02
C ASN A 404 19.73 -6.13 -1.56
N PRO A 405 19.56 -6.26 -2.90
CA PRO A 405 18.39 -6.91 -3.50
C PRO A 405 18.26 -8.41 -3.17
N ASP A 406 19.38 -9.05 -2.85
CA ASP A 406 19.46 -10.48 -2.54
C ASP A 406 19.16 -10.77 -1.06
N ALA A 407 18.94 -9.73 -0.25
CA ALA A 407 18.61 -9.89 1.17
C ALA A 407 17.31 -10.70 1.34
N LYS A 408 17.33 -11.65 2.27
CA LYS A 408 16.14 -12.44 2.61
C LYS A 408 15.17 -11.57 3.40
N VAL A 409 13.91 -11.59 3.00
CA VAL A 409 12.84 -10.80 3.62
C VAL A 409 12.78 -11.05 5.14
N ILE A 410 12.83 -12.31 5.57
CA ILE A 410 12.77 -12.64 7.00
C ILE A 410 13.95 -12.06 7.80
N ASP A 411 15.14 -11.94 7.20
CA ASP A 411 16.30 -11.38 7.89
C ASP A 411 16.19 -9.86 8.05
N ILE A 412 15.59 -9.18 7.06
CA ILE A 412 15.21 -7.76 7.17
C ILE A 412 14.21 -7.58 8.32
N LEU A 413 13.19 -8.43 8.41
CA LEU A 413 12.17 -8.35 9.46
C LEU A 413 12.73 -8.68 10.85
N ARG A 414 13.74 -9.54 10.95
CA ARG A 414 14.47 -9.78 12.20
C ARG A 414 15.27 -8.55 12.65
N GLU A 415 15.96 -7.88 11.72
CA GLU A 415 16.64 -6.61 12.00
C GLU A 415 15.64 -5.52 12.42
N TYR A 416 14.49 -5.42 11.73
CA TYR A 416 13.37 -4.55 12.11
C TYR A 416 12.89 -4.84 13.54
N SER A 417 12.57 -6.10 13.81
CA SER A 417 12.05 -6.54 15.10
C SER A 417 13.02 -6.25 16.24
N ARG A 418 14.29 -6.65 16.09
CA ARG A 418 15.33 -6.42 17.10
C ARG A 418 15.48 -4.93 17.40
N TYR A 419 15.58 -4.11 16.35
CA TYR A 419 15.88 -2.69 16.49
C TYR A 419 14.71 -1.89 17.09
N PHE A 420 13.48 -2.20 16.68
CA PHE A 420 12.29 -1.45 17.08
C PHE A 420 11.56 -2.02 18.28
N ILE A 421 11.52 -3.34 18.45
CA ILE A 421 10.72 -4.02 19.48
C ILE A 421 11.63 -4.55 20.60
N GLY A 422 12.75 -5.16 20.26
CA GLY A 422 13.77 -5.64 21.19
C GLY A 422 14.30 -7.05 20.87
N GLU A 423 15.44 -7.42 21.44
CA GLU A 423 16.13 -8.69 21.16
C GLU A 423 15.23 -9.91 21.39
N ALA A 424 14.47 -9.93 22.48
CA ALA A 424 13.54 -11.02 22.83
C ALA A 424 12.43 -11.26 21.79
N TYR A 425 12.14 -10.29 20.92
CA TYR A 425 11.09 -10.37 19.90
C TYR A 425 11.63 -10.62 18.49
N THR A 426 12.95 -10.74 18.33
CA THR A 426 13.63 -10.82 17.02
C THR A 426 12.93 -11.78 16.05
N ASP A 427 12.69 -13.03 16.46
CA ASP A 427 12.04 -14.02 15.62
C ASP A 427 10.50 -13.96 15.67
N THR A 428 9.92 -13.82 16.87
CA THR A 428 8.47 -13.94 17.05
C THR A 428 7.69 -12.81 16.37
N PHE A 429 8.16 -11.57 16.47
CA PHE A 429 7.50 -10.46 15.81
C PHE A 429 7.75 -10.44 14.30
N ALA A 430 8.98 -10.80 13.86
CA ALA A 430 9.29 -10.95 12.44
C ALA A 430 8.42 -12.00 11.74
N GLN A 431 8.23 -13.16 12.37
CA GLN A 431 7.31 -14.19 11.87
C GLN A 431 5.85 -13.75 11.94
N GLY A 432 5.48 -12.96 12.96
CA GLY A 432 4.15 -12.34 13.09
C GLY A 432 3.84 -11.43 11.90
N LEU A 433 4.78 -10.58 11.48
CA LEU A 433 4.62 -9.73 10.28
C LEU A 433 4.41 -10.55 9.00
N MET A 434 5.17 -11.64 8.82
CA MET A 434 4.94 -12.57 7.70
C MET A 434 3.58 -13.26 7.77
N ALA A 435 3.07 -13.52 8.98
CA ALA A 435 1.78 -14.15 9.19
C ALA A 435 0.62 -13.20 8.89
N LEU A 436 0.76 -11.91 9.24
CA LEU A 436 -0.23 -10.88 8.89
C LEU A 436 -0.43 -10.75 7.38
N GLU A 437 0.62 -10.79 6.57
CA GLU A 437 0.48 -10.80 5.11
C GLU A 437 -0.23 -12.08 4.61
N ARG A 438 0.04 -13.23 5.22
CA ARG A 438 -0.62 -14.50 4.87
C ARG A 438 -2.10 -14.54 5.24
N ASN A 439 -2.53 -13.78 6.25
CA ASN A 439 -3.96 -13.68 6.59
C ASN A 439 -4.80 -13.17 5.41
N TRP A 440 -4.23 -12.30 4.57
CA TRP A 440 -4.90 -11.75 3.39
C TRP A 440 -4.92 -12.67 2.15
N ARG A 441 -4.42 -13.90 2.26
CA ARG A 441 -4.39 -14.84 1.13
C ARG A 441 -5.57 -15.79 1.16
N GLY A 442 -6.31 -15.81 0.05
CA GLY A 442 -7.44 -16.71 -0.16
C GLY A 442 -8.68 -16.35 0.66
N PRO A 443 -9.73 -17.20 0.59
CA PRO A 443 -11.01 -16.91 1.23
C PRO A 443 -10.91 -16.89 2.76
N LEU A 444 -11.32 -15.78 3.39
CA LEU A 444 -11.13 -15.52 4.81
C LEU A 444 -11.84 -16.54 5.70
N ALA A 445 -13.07 -16.92 5.35
CA ALA A 445 -13.86 -17.90 6.10
C ALA A 445 -13.08 -19.22 6.33
N SER A 446 -12.39 -19.68 5.29
CA SER A 446 -11.63 -20.93 5.28
C SER A 446 -10.18 -20.83 5.76
N ASN A 447 -9.72 -19.65 6.22
CA ASN A 447 -8.33 -19.42 6.61
C ASN A 447 -8.11 -19.56 8.14
N PRO A 448 -7.74 -20.74 8.67
CA PRO A 448 -7.46 -20.92 10.10
C PRO A 448 -6.15 -20.26 10.56
N GLY A 449 -5.31 -19.81 9.61
CA GLY A 449 -4.06 -19.10 9.91
C GLY A 449 -4.31 -17.82 10.70
N VAL A 450 -5.46 -17.17 10.50
CA VAL A 450 -5.85 -15.95 11.22
C VAL A 450 -5.88 -16.13 12.74
N ASP A 451 -6.49 -17.23 13.22
CA ASP A 451 -6.57 -17.51 14.65
C ASP A 451 -5.18 -17.82 15.24
N THR A 452 -4.33 -18.50 14.46
CA THR A 452 -2.94 -18.78 14.84
C THR A 452 -2.12 -17.49 14.95
N THR A 453 -2.28 -16.59 13.98
CA THR A 453 -1.63 -15.27 13.98
C THR A 453 -2.06 -14.47 15.20
N LEU A 454 -3.36 -14.40 15.50
CA LEU A 454 -3.85 -13.73 16.71
C LEU A 454 -3.26 -14.34 17.98
N ALA A 455 -3.27 -15.66 18.12
CA ALA A 455 -2.72 -16.34 19.30
C ALA A 455 -1.24 -16.03 19.52
N GLN A 456 -0.45 -15.94 18.45
CA GLN A 456 0.96 -15.54 18.50
C GLN A 456 1.13 -14.11 19.01
N PHE A 457 0.36 -13.15 18.50
CA PHE A 457 0.41 -11.76 18.96
C PHE A 457 -0.08 -11.59 20.40
N GLN A 458 -1.11 -12.33 20.81
CA GLN A 458 -1.59 -12.33 22.19
C GLN A 458 -0.55 -12.90 23.17
N GLU A 459 0.22 -13.91 22.77
CA GLU A 459 1.32 -14.42 23.59
C GLU A 459 2.42 -13.37 23.76
N MET A 460 2.83 -12.71 22.67
CA MET A 460 3.78 -11.60 22.74
C MET A 460 3.25 -10.48 23.64
N GLU A 461 1.98 -10.11 23.52
CA GLU A 461 1.36 -9.07 24.33
C GLU A 461 1.34 -9.43 25.83
N ARG A 462 1.00 -10.68 26.18
CA ARG A 462 1.03 -11.17 27.57
C ARG A 462 2.42 -11.05 28.18
N GLY A 463 3.45 -11.42 27.43
CA GLY A 463 4.86 -11.32 27.83
C GLY A 463 5.47 -9.92 27.74
N ALA A 464 4.79 -8.97 27.09
CA ALA A 464 5.33 -7.64 26.82
C ALA A 464 5.50 -6.77 28.07
N SER A 465 6.66 -6.12 28.17
CA SER A 465 6.91 -5.06 29.14
C SER A 465 6.02 -3.84 28.87
N PRO A 466 5.80 -2.95 29.86
CA PRO A 466 5.07 -1.70 29.64
C PRO A 466 5.64 -0.87 28.47
N GLN A 467 6.97 -0.84 28.31
CA GLN A 467 7.65 -0.11 27.24
C GLN A 467 7.30 -0.67 25.86
N VAL A 468 7.30 -2.01 25.70
CA VAL A 468 6.91 -2.65 24.43
C VAL A 468 5.44 -2.41 24.12
N ARG A 469 4.56 -2.47 25.13
CA ARG A 469 3.12 -2.20 24.94
C ARG A 469 2.81 -0.76 24.52
N THR A 470 3.69 0.20 24.82
CA THR A 470 3.58 1.59 24.37
C THR A 470 4.23 1.85 23.00
N ASN A 471 4.90 0.86 22.42
CA ASN A 471 5.56 1.00 21.13
C ASN A 471 4.51 0.95 20.00
N TRP A 472 4.41 2.03 19.21
CA TRP A 472 3.41 2.13 18.16
C TRP A 472 3.55 1.06 17.07
N ARG A 473 4.76 0.57 16.77
CA ARG A 473 4.97 -0.52 15.78
C ARG A 473 4.45 -1.85 16.31
N PHE A 474 4.63 -2.10 17.60
CA PHE A 474 4.02 -3.28 18.26
C PHE A 474 2.49 -3.17 18.27
N GLN A 475 1.97 -1.99 18.62
CA GLN A 475 0.53 -1.72 18.65
C GLN A 475 -0.12 -1.88 17.28
N GLN A 476 0.52 -1.43 16.19
CA GLN A 476 -0.01 -1.58 14.83
C GLN A 476 -0.19 -3.04 14.44
N ALA A 477 0.84 -3.87 14.65
CA ALA A 477 0.78 -5.28 14.31
C ALA A 477 -0.25 -6.04 15.17
N LEU A 478 -0.35 -5.67 16.45
CA LEU A 478 -1.36 -6.20 17.36
C LEU A 478 -2.79 -5.79 16.95
N TYR A 479 -2.99 -4.51 16.59
CA TYR A 479 -4.26 -4.00 16.08
C TYR A 479 -4.71 -4.80 14.86
N ARG A 480 -3.82 -4.99 13.89
CA ARG A 480 -4.08 -5.79 12.69
C ARG A 480 -4.51 -7.21 13.07
N ALA A 481 -3.71 -7.92 13.87
CA ALA A 481 -4.03 -9.29 14.28
C ALA A 481 -5.41 -9.47 14.93
N TYR A 482 -5.80 -8.54 15.82
CA TYR A 482 -7.14 -8.54 16.43
C TYR A 482 -8.24 -8.23 15.41
N TYR A 483 -8.00 -7.28 14.50
CA TYR A 483 -8.94 -6.90 13.46
C TYR A 483 -9.21 -8.08 12.51
N ASP A 484 -8.19 -8.77 12.01
CA ASP A 484 -8.37 -9.94 11.14
C ASP A 484 -9.25 -11.00 11.78
N ALA A 485 -8.95 -11.37 13.02
CA ALA A 485 -9.68 -12.41 13.74
C ALA A 485 -11.12 -12.01 14.03
N TYR A 486 -11.35 -10.73 14.39
CA TYR A 486 -12.71 -10.21 14.57
C TYR A 486 -13.51 -10.24 13.27
N THR A 487 -12.95 -9.74 12.17
CA THR A 487 -13.60 -9.75 10.85
C THR A 487 -13.90 -11.17 10.40
N ARG A 488 -12.98 -12.11 10.59
CA ARG A 488 -13.21 -13.53 10.27
C ARG A 488 -14.34 -14.14 11.10
N SER A 489 -14.35 -13.91 12.41
CA SER A 489 -15.42 -14.40 13.30
C SER A 489 -16.79 -13.89 12.84
N ARG A 490 -16.89 -12.59 12.52
CA ARG A 490 -18.12 -12.00 11.99
C ARG A 490 -18.53 -12.60 10.65
N LEU A 491 -17.57 -12.80 9.74
CA LEU A 491 -17.86 -13.36 8.42
C LEU A 491 -18.52 -14.74 8.56
N LEU A 492 -17.99 -15.60 9.43
CA LEU A 492 -18.57 -16.94 9.67
C LEU A 492 -20.00 -16.84 10.21
N GLU A 493 -20.21 -16.03 11.26
CA GLU A 493 -21.54 -15.86 11.87
C GLU A 493 -22.56 -15.26 10.89
N GLU A 494 -22.18 -14.21 10.15
CA GLU A 494 -23.08 -13.53 9.20
C GLU A 494 -23.37 -14.38 7.96
N THR A 495 -22.47 -15.31 7.61
CA THR A 495 -22.72 -16.32 6.58
C THR A 495 -23.78 -17.32 7.05
N GLU A 496 -23.66 -17.84 8.28
CA GLU A 496 -24.66 -18.74 8.87
C GLU A 496 -26.05 -18.06 8.99
N GLN A 497 -26.08 -16.78 9.33
CA GLN A 497 -27.32 -15.99 9.39
C GLN A 497 -27.98 -15.85 8.02
N GLU A 498 -27.20 -15.59 6.96
CA GLU A 498 -27.71 -15.54 5.60
C GLU A 498 -28.26 -16.90 5.15
N GLU A 499 -27.57 -18.00 5.45
CA GLU A 499 -28.04 -19.35 5.15
C GLU A 499 -29.37 -19.68 5.85
N ALA A 500 -29.49 -19.31 7.13
CA ALA A 500 -30.72 -19.46 7.90
C ALA A 500 -31.87 -18.60 7.32
N ALA A 501 -31.58 -17.37 6.93
CA ALA A 501 -32.56 -16.50 6.28
C ALA A 501 -33.04 -17.09 4.95
N MET A 502 -32.11 -17.60 4.12
CA MET A 502 -32.44 -18.28 2.87
C MET A 502 -33.28 -19.54 3.11
N ALA A 503 -33.07 -20.28 4.19
CA ALA A 503 -33.89 -21.42 4.57
C ALA A 503 -35.35 -21.03 4.90
N GLU A 504 -35.57 -19.91 5.61
CA GLU A 504 -36.91 -19.37 5.84
C GLU A 504 -37.60 -18.96 4.53
N LEU A 505 -36.88 -18.34 3.60
CA LEU A 505 -37.43 -17.97 2.29
C LEU A 505 -37.88 -19.19 1.47
N ARG A 506 -37.16 -20.32 1.54
CA ARG A 506 -37.56 -21.58 0.87
C ARG A 506 -38.92 -22.10 1.34
N ASN A 507 -39.31 -21.79 2.58
CA ASN A 507 -40.58 -22.20 3.16
C ASN A 507 -41.77 -21.29 2.78
N ALA A 508 -41.55 -20.22 2.01
CA ALA A 508 -42.56 -19.22 1.68
C ALA A 508 -43.84 -19.80 1.07
N LYS A 509 -43.76 -20.85 0.24
CA LYS A 509 -44.94 -21.52 -0.33
C LYS A 509 -45.84 -22.18 0.72
N ALA A 510 -45.27 -22.62 1.83
CA ALA A 510 -45.98 -23.29 2.91
C ALA A 510 -46.44 -22.31 4.00
N SER A 511 -45.60 -21.33 4.37
CA SER A 511 -45.85 -20.39 5.48
C SER A 511 -46.45 -19.04 5.06
N GLY A 512 -46.49 -18.74 3.76
CA GLY A 512 -46.79 -17.42 3.22
C GLY A 512 -45.55 -16.52 3.13
N SER A 513 -45.47 -15.74 2.04
CA SER A 513 -44.33 -14.88 1.70
C SER A 513 -44.03 -13.81 2.74
N LEU A 514 -45.05 -13.17 3.32
CA LEU A 514 -44.88 -12.13 4.33
C LEU A 514 -44.22 -12.66 5.61
N LEU A 515 -44.68 -13.81 6.09
CA LEU A 515 -44.13 -14.44 7.29
C LEU A 515 -42.70 -14.94 7.05
N ALA A 516 -42.44 -15.53 5.87
CA ALA A 516 -41.10 -15.97 5.48
C ALA A 516 -40.11 -14.80 5.44
N MET A 517 -40.48 -13.67 4.81
CA MET A 517 -39.64 -12.46 4.79
C MET A 517 -39.38 -11.92 6.20
N SER A 518 -40.41 -11.84 7.06
CA SER A 518 -40.23 -11.36 8.44
C SER A 518 -39.35 -12.29 9.29
N ARG A 519 -39.41 -13.61 9.09
CA ARG A 519 -38.51 -14.55 9.78
C ARG A 519 -37.08 -14.47 9.24
N ALA A 520 -36.92 -14.34 7.93
CA ALA A 520 -35.61 -14.14 7.31
C ALA A 520 -34.93 -12.86 7.83
N GLU A 521 -35.66 -11.75 7.94
CA GLU A 521 -35.16 -10.53 8.58
C GLU A 521 -34.73 -10.76 10.04
N GLN A 522 -35.52 -11.48 10.83
CA GLN A 522 -35.14 -11.82 12.21
C GLN A 522 -33.84 -12.63 12.28
N MET A 523 -33.58 -13.52 11.31
CA MET A 523 -32.32 -14.26 11.25
C MET A 523 -31.14 -13.32 10.93
N LEU A 524 -31.31 -12.40 9.98
CA LEU A 524 -30.30 -11.39 9.59
C LEU A 524 -30.08 -10.31 10.67
N ASP A 525 -31.07 -10.06 11.52
CA ASP A 525 -31.04 -9.09 12.62
C ASP A 525 -30.35 -9.61 13.88
N ARG A 526 -30.09 -10.91 13.95
CA ARG A 526 -29.56 -11.54 15.15
C ARG A 526 -28.19 -10.96 15.47
N ARG A 527 -28.03 -10.44 16.69
CA ARG A 527 -26.72 -10.02 17.18
C ARG A 527 -25.85 -11.24 17.45
N PRO A 528 -24.54 -11.17 17.13
CA PRO A 528 -23.55 -12.12 17.60
C PRO A 528 -23.68 -12.43 19.10
N ASP A 529 -23.82 -13.71 19.46
CA ASP A 529 -23.86 -14.16 20.85
C ASP A 529 -22.43 -14.30 21.46
N GLY A 530 -21.38 -14.09 20.64
CA GLY A 530 -19.98 -14.36 20.96
C GLY A 530 -19.32 -13.36 21.92
N ARG A 531 -19.26 -13.69 23.21
CA ARG A 531 -18.50 -12.91 24.22
C ARG A 531 -17.01 -12.73 23.86
N ILE A 532 -16.40 -13.71 23.18
CA ILE A 532 -14.98 -13.66 22.79
C ILE A 532 -14.76 -12.60 21.71
N ALA A 533 -15.55 -12.63 20.62
CA ALA A 533 -15.48 -11.63 19.55
C ALA A 533 -15.76 -10.21 20.07
N ALA A 534 -16.68 -10.06 21.04
CA ALA A 534 -16.91 -8.78 21.71
C ALA A 534 -15.67 -8.28 22.47
N GLY A 535 -14.91 -9.17 23.11
CA GLY A 535 -13.64 -8.83 23.76
C GLY A 535 -12.55 -8.39 22.77
N TRP A 536 -12.47 -9.05 21.60
CA TRP A 536 -11.55 -8.65 20.53
C TRP A 536 -11.89 -7.28 19.97
N LYS A 537 -13.18 -7.01 19.73
CA LYS A 537 -13.63 -5.68 19.32
C LYS A 537 -13.25 -4.61 20.33
N ALA A 538 -13.50 -4.83 21.62
CA ALA A 538 -13.10 -3.88 22.65
C ALA A 538 -11.59 -3.61 22.59
N ARG A 539 -10.78 -4.66 22.40
CA ARG A 539 -9.32 -4.52 22.25
C ARG A 539 -8.91 -3.73 21.02
N ILE A 540 -9.60 -3.87 19.88
CA ILE A 540 -9.38 -3.05 18.67
C ILE A 540 -9.57 -1.56 18.98
N PHE A 541 -10.64 -1.19 19.69
CA PHE A 541 -10.89 0.22 20.08
C PHE A 541 -9.84 0.74 21.08
N GLU A 542 -9.42 -0.09 22.04
CA GLU A 542 -8.34 0.27 22.98
C GLU A 542 -7.00 0.50 22.25
N LEU A 543 -6.68 -0.35 21.28
CA LEU A 543 -5.45 -0.23 20.49
C LEU A 543 -5.49 0.98 19.55
N ALA A 544 -6.65 1.31 19.01
CA ALA A 544 -6.80 2.53 18.21
C ALA A 544 -6.54 3.79 19.04
N GLU A 545 -7.07 3.86 20.26
CA GLU A 545 -6.75 4.94 21.19
C GLU A 545 -5.26 4.98 21.50
N ALA A 546 -4.65 3.81 21.78
CA ALA A 546 -3.22 3.72 22.07
C ALA A 546 -2.35 4.21 20.90
N LEU A 547 -2.72 3.89 19.65
CA LEU A 547 -2.06 4.34 18.44
C LEU A 547 -2.22 5.85 18.20
N PHE A 548 -3.40 6.40 18.49
CA PHE A 548 -3.60 7.85 18.44
C PHE A 548 -2.71 8.58 19.47
N GLN A 549 -2.56 8.03 20.67
CA GLN A 549 -1.69 8.64 21.69
C GLN A 549 -0.20 8.45 21.40
N SER A 550 0.21 7.32 20.83
CA SER A 550 1.62 6.98 20.62
C SER A 550 2.21 7.57 19.34
N ILE A 551 1.43 7.66 18.26
CA ILE A 551 1.90 8.12 16.95
C ILE A 551 0.85 8.92 16.16
N ARG A 552 -0.24 9.38 16.80
CA ARG A 552 -1.30 10.16 16.14
C ARG A 552 -2.00 9.43 15.00
N MET A 553 -2.08 8.11 15.04
CA MET A 553 -2.82 7.37 14.01
C MET A 553 -4.33 7.62 14.14
N GLN A 554 -4.97 8.08 13.06
CA GLN A 554 -6.36 8.55 13.05
C GLN A 554 -7.29 7.48 12.46
N LEU A 555 -7.66 6.49 13.28
CA LEU A 555 -8.43 5.33 12.82
C LEU A 555 -9.97 5.53 12.82
N SER A 556 -10.45 6.75 13.05
CA SER A 556 -11.89 7.09 13.07
C SER A 556 -12.10 8.58 12.80
N VAL A 557 -13.07 8.92 11.94
CA VAL A 557 -13.46 10.30 11.64
C VAL A 557 -14.04 11.00 12.88
N PRO A 558 -15.11 10.50 13.53
CA PRO A 558 -15.70 11.21 14.67
C PRO A 558 -14.82 11.23 15.93
N ARG A 559 -13.91 10.26 16.12
CA ARG A 559 -13.10 10.16 17.34
C ARG A 559 -11.73 10.83 17.21
N TYR A 560 -11.07 10.63 16.07
CA TYR A 560 -9.69 11.04 15.85
C TYR A 560 -9.55 12.05 14.71
N GLN A 561 -10.67 12.54 14.18
CA GLN A 561 -10.73 13.58 13.15
C GLN A 561 -9.93 13.22 11.89
N ALA A 562 -9.93 11.93 11.52
CA ALA A 562 -9.49 11.51 10.19
C ALA A 562 -10.31 12.26 9.12
N ILE A 563 -9.68 12.60 7.99
CA ILE A 563 -10.34 13.41 6.96
C ILE A 563 -11.54 12.69 6.31
N ALA A 564 -11.49 11.36 6.19
CA ALA A 564 -12.57 10.54 5.65
C ALA A 564 -12.40 9.05 6.01
N VAL A 565 -13.49 8.29 5.90
CA VAL A 565 -13.52 6.85 6.20
C VAL A 565 -12.59 6.05 5.28
N ASP A 566 -12.51 6.41 4.01
CA ASP A 566 -11.64 5.76 3.02
C ASP A 566 -10.14 6.09 3.22
N ARG A 567 -9.82 7.08 4.07
CA ARG A 567 -8.47 7.51 4.45
C ARG A 567 -7.96 6.87 5.75
N GLY A 568 -8.15 5.55 5.84
CA GLY A 568 -7.63 4.73 6.94
C GLY A 568 -8.46 4.74 8.22
N ALA A 569 -9.66 5.34 8.22
CA ALA A 569 -10.53 5.40 9.40
C ALA A 569 -11.38 4.12 9.61
N ASN A 570 -10.71 2.97 9.59
CA ASN A 570 -11.32 1.63 9.54
C ASN A 570 -12.07 1.19 10.82
N LEU A 571 -12.01 1.94 11.93
CA LEU A 571 -12.92 1.72 13.05
C LEU A 571 -14.37 2.01 12.68
N ASP A 572 -14.60 2.97 11.78
CA ASP A 572 -15.95 3.40 11.40
C ASP A 572 -16.63 2.35 10.51
N THR A 573 -15.85 1.43 9.94
CA THR A 573 -16.29 0.32 9.08
C THR A 573 -16.13 -1.06 9.72
N VAL A 574 -15.67 -1.14 10.98
CA VAL A 574 -15.43 -2.40 11.69
C VAL A 574 -16.67 -3.28 11.82
N ASP A 575 -17.86 -2.66 11.81
CA ASP A 575 -19.18 -3.32 11.88
C ASP A 575 -19.92 -3.32 10.54
N ALA A 576 -19.28 -2.97 9.42
CA ALA A 576 -19.91 -3.03 8.11
C ALA A 576 -20.47 -4.45 7.86
N PRO A 577 -21.71 -4.61 7.35
CA PRO A 577 -22.28 -5.91 7.05
C PRO A 577 -21.44 -6.68 6.03
N LEU A 578 -21.19 -7.95 6.33
CA LEU A 578 -20.39 -8.88 5.53
C LEU A 578 -21.24 -9.82 4.68
N ASN A 579 -22.56 -9.87 4.92
CA ASN A 579 -23.53 -10.63 4.15
C ASN A 579 -24.45 -9.70 3.31
N ASN A 580 -25.42 -10.27 2.59
CA ASN A 580 -26.36 -9.56 1.72
C ASN A 580 -27.53 -8.91 2.47
N ARG A 581 -27.47 -8.74 3.80
CA ARG A 581 -28.59 -8.24 4.61
C ARG A 581 -29.24 -6.98 4.06
N LEU A 582 -28.44 -5.94 3.77
CA LEU A 582 -28.98 -4.66 3.29
C LEU A 582 -29.62 -4.77 1.91
N TRP A 583 -29.16 -5.71 1.08
CA TRP A 583 -29.80 -6.03 -0.19
C TRP A 583 -31.12 -6.78 0.02
N PHE A 584 -31.17 -7.77 0.93
CA PHE A 584 -32.43 -8.45 1.29
C PHE A 584 -33.48 -7.48 1.82
N GLU A 585 -33.11 -6.55 2.70
CA GLU A 585 -34.02 -5.53 3.23
C GLU A 585 -34.67 -4.73 2.10
N GLN A 586 -33.90 -4.28 1.11
CA GLN A 586 -34.45 -3.59 -0.07
C GLN A 586 -35.39 -4.47 -0.88
N GLN A 587 -35.00 -5.72 -1.15
CA GLN A 587 -35.86 -6.65 -1.90
C GLN A 587 -37.16 -6.95 -1.15
N PHE A 588 -37.13 -7.13 0.17
CA PHE A 588 -38.32 -7.39 0.97
C PHE A 588 -39.24 -6.17 1.03
N THR A 589 -38.69 -4.96 1.12
CA THR A 589 -39.48 -3.72 1.04
C THR A 589 -40.25 -3.64 -0.29
N GLU A 590 -39.59 -3.91 -1.42
CA GLU A 590 -40.24 -3.93 -2.74
C GLU A 590 -41.32 -5.02 -2.83
N LEU A 591 -41.01 -6.25 -2.40
CA LEU A 591 -41.94 -7.37 -2.48
C LEU A 591 -43.17 -7.18 -1.59
N ARG A 592 -43.04 -6.55 -0.42
CA ARG A 592 -44.19 -6.25 0.46
C ARG A 592 -45.20 -5.28 -0.18
N GLN A 593 -44.76 -4.42 -1.11
CA GLN A 593 -45.66 -3.53 -1.85
C GLN A 593 -46.47 -4.26 -2.91
N THR A 594 -46.06 -5.47 -3.30
CA THR A 594 -46.79 -6.30 -4.26
C THR A 594 -48.00 -6.92 -3.57
N ALA A 595 -49.22 -6.62 -4.02
CA ALA A 595 -50.45 -7.10 -3.37
C ALA A 595 -50.71 -8.60 -3.57
N VAL A 596 -50.24 -9.18 -4.67
CA VAL A 596 -50.52 -10.56 -5.10
C VAL A 596 -49.50 -11.55 -4.52
N GLU A 597 -49.97 -12.55 -3.76
CA GLU A 597 -49.11 -13.56 -3.13
C GLU A 597 -48.24 -14.33 -4.13
N ALA A 598 -48.82 -14.72 -5.27
CA ALA A 598 -48.09 -15.46 -6.31
C ALA A 598 -46.90 -14.66 -6.86
N GLU A 599 -47.05 -13.34 -7.05
CA GLU A 599 -45.97 -12.47 -7.51
C GLU A 599 -44.91 -12.25 -6.42
N ARG A 600 -45.31 -12.15 -5.14
CA ARG A 600 -44.36 -12.14 -4.02
C ARG A 600 -43.53 -13.42 -3.97
N VAL A 601 -44.19 -14.58 -4.06
CA VAL A 601 -43.52 -15.89 -4.08
C VAL A 601 -42.56 -16.00 -5.26
N LYS A 602 -42.97 -15.57 -6.46
CA LYS A 602 -42.09 -15.52 -7.65
C LYS A 602 -40.88 -14.61 -7.44
N GLY A 603 -41.07 -13.48 -6.77
CA GLY A 603 -39.99 -12.58 -6.37
C GLY A 603 -39.00 -13.23 -5.39
N LEU A 604 -39.50 -13.99 -4.41
CA LEU A 604 -38.68 -14.78 -3.49
C LEU A 604 -37.96 -15.93 -4.22
N GLU A 605 -38.59 -16.60 -5.18
CA GLU A 605 -37.95 -17.61 -6.02
C GLU A 605 -36.80 -17.02 -6.83
N ARG A 606 -36.92 -15.78 -7.32
CA ARG A 606 -35.82 -15.08 -8.01
C ARG A 606 -34.64 -14.81 -7.07
N ILE A 607 -34.90 -14.50 -5.80
CA ILE A 607 -33.86 -14.33 -4.79
C ILE A 607 -33.17 -15.68 -4.51
N LEU A 608 -33.95 -16.74 -4.31
CA LEU A 608 -33.46 -18.09 -4.01
C LEU A 608 -32.63 -18.70 -5.15
N ASN A 609 -33.03 -18.44 -6.39
CA ASN A 609 -32.41 -19.01 -7.59
C ASN A 609 -31.55 -17.97 -8.33
N TRP A 610 -31.06 -16.93 -7.64
CA TRP A 610 -30.33 -15.83 -8.26
C TRP A 610 -29.11 -16.31 -9.07
N THR A 611 -28.36 -17.26 -8.51
CA THR A 611 -27.13 -17.82 -9.08
C THR A 611 -27.39 -19.05 -9.95
N ASP A 612 -28.65 -19.46 -10.15
CA ASP A 612 -28.99 -20.63 -10.95
C ASP A 612 -29.23 -20.21 -12.42
N PRO A 613 -28.35 -20.62 -13.36
CA PRO A 613 -28.52 -20.32 -14.78
C PRO A 613 -29.51 -21.28 -15.47
N GLY A 614 -30.03 -22.29 -14.77
CA GLY A 614 -30.83 -23.37 -15.31
C GLY A 614 -29.99 -24.51 -15.93
N PRO A 615 -30.64 -25.63 -16.33
CA PRO A 615 -29.94 -26.80 -16.86
C PRO A 615 -29.09 -26.49 -18.09
N GLY A 616 -27.81 -26.89 -18.05
CA GLY A 616 -26.85 -26.66 -19.14
C GLY A 616 -26.40 -25.20 -19.29
N GLY A 617 -26.70 -24.35 -18.30
CA GLY A 617 -26.15 -23.01 -18.18
C GLY A 617 -25.00 -22.93 -17.17
N PHE A 618 -24.35 -21.77 -17.13
CA PHE A 618 -23.19 -21.48 -16.29
C PHE A 618 -23.39 -20.16 -15.56
N TYR A 619 -22.83 -20.04 -14.35
CA TYR A 619 -22.81 -18.82 -13.56
C TYR A 619 -21.40 -18.56 -13.05
N ASP A 620 -20.96 -17.31 -13.14
CA ASP A 620 -19.68 -16.83 -12.66
C ASP A 620 -19.90 -15.55 -11.81
N ASP A 621 -19.38 -15.55 -10.58
CA ASP A 621 -19.16 -14.36 -9.76
C ASP A 621 -17.69 -13.97 -9.88
N LEU A 622 -17.44 -12.99 -10.75
CA LEU A 622 -16.08 -12.63 -11.17
C LEU A 622 -15.29 -11.88 -10.10
N GLY A 623 -15.96 -11.41 -9.06
CA GLY A 623 -15.32 -10.82 -7.89
C GLY A 623 -14.94 -11.84 -6.81
N ASN A 624 -15.35 -13.10 -6.97
CA ASN A 624 -15.05 -14.17 -6.02
C ASN A 624 -14.02 -15.15 -6.62
N PRO A 625 -12.81 -15.26 -6.04
CA PRO A 625 -11.77 -16.16 -6.55
C PRO A 625 -12.20 -17.63 -6.72
N ALA A 626 -13.20 -18.08 -5.94
CA ALA A 626 -13.71 -19.45 -5.96
C ALA A 626 -14.86 -19.69 -6.96
N GLN A 627 -15.40 -18.65 -7.61
CA GLN A 627 -16.60 -18.74 -8.48
C GLN A 627 -16.40 -18.11 -9.87
N GLN A 628 -15.18 -18.19 -10.39
CA GLN A 628 -14.77 -17.61 -11.67
C GLN A 628 -14.15 -18.65 -12.63
N PRO A 629 -14.69 -19.87 -12.74
CA PRO A 629 -14.06 -20.98 -13.47
C PRO A 629 -13.74 -20.67 -14.94
N HIS A 630 -14.46 -19.72 -15.54
CA HIS A 630 -14.29 -19.35 -16.95
C HIS A 630 -13.44 -18.08 -17.15
N LEU A 631 -12.96 -17.41 -16.10
CA LEU A 631 -12.18 -16.18 -16.23
C LEU A 631 -10.74 -16.44 -16.69
N VAL A 632 -10.29 -15.76 -17.75
CA VAL A 632 -8.91 -15.84 -18.23
C VAL A 632 -8.05 -14.83 -17.46
N ARG A 633 -7.27 -15.32 -16.50
CA ARG A 633 -6.56 -14.49 -15.50
C ARG A 633 -5.31 -13.77 -16.01
N GLY A 634 -4.64 -14.27 -17.04
CA GLY A 634 -3.37 -13.73 -17.53
C GLY A 634 -2.13 -14.18 -16.72
N PRO A 635 -1.01 -13.42 -16.75
CA PRO A 635 0.27 -13.81 -16.12
C PRO A 635 0.26 -13.96 -14.60
N GLY A 636 -0.63 -13.27 -13.89
CA GLY A 636 -0.73 -13.26 -12.43
C GLY A 636 0.15 -12.21 -11.73
N ASP A 637 -0.17 -11.93 -10.47
CA ASP A 637 0.42 -10.88 -9.62
C ASP A 637 1.94 -11.00 -9.48
N GLN A 638 2.48 -12.21 -9.50
CA GLN A 638 3.93 -12.43 -9.35
C GLN A 638 4.73 -11.87 -10.55
N LYS A 639 4.15 -11.88 -11.75
CA LYS A 639 4.78 -11.42 -13.00
C LYS A 639 4.24 -10.08 -13.50
N ASP A 640 3.03 -9.74 -13.09
CA ASP A 640 2.32 -8.51 -13.44
C ASP A 640 1.64 -7.94 -12.19
N PRO A 641 2.42 -7.42 -11.23
CA PRO A 641 1.90 -6.96 -9.94
C PRO A 641 1.01 -5.71 -10.05
N ALA A 642 1.07 -4.99 -11.18
CA ALA A 642 0.21 -3.85 -11.47
C ALA A 642 -1.07 -4.25 -12.22
N PHE A 643 -1.24 -5.53 -12.57
CA PHE A 643 -2.40 -6.04 -13.31
C PHE A 643 -2.66 -5.28 -14.62
N LEU A 644 -1.59 -4.93 -15.34
CA LEU A 644 -1.71 -4.26 -16.65
C LEU A 644 -2.14 -5.24 -17.76
N GLU A 645 -1.83 -6.52 -17.60
CA GLU A 645 -2.18 -7.61 -18.52
C GLU A 645 -3.12 -8.65 -17.87
N SER A 646 -2.97 -8.86 -16.57
CA SER A 646 -3.76 -9.79 -15.76
C SER A 646 -5.10 -9.19 -15.36
N SER A 647 -6.12 -10.02 -15.18
CA SER A 647 -7.37 -9.56 -14.57
C SER A 647 -7.17 -9.27 -13.09
N LEU A 648 -7.71 -8.17 -12.60
CA LEU A 648 -7.69 -7.74 -11.20
C LEU A 648 -9.06 -7.98 -10.56
N ILE A 649 -9.13 -8.28 -9.26
CA ILE A 649 -10.37 -8.12 -8.49
C ILE A 649 -10.46 -6.69 -7.98
N GLY A 650 -11.47 -5.97 -8.46
CA GLY A 650 -11.79 -4.63 -8.02
C GLY A 650 -12.88 -4.62 -6.95
N PHE A 651 -12.92 -3.55 -6.16
CA PHE A 651 -13.91 -3.33 -5.10
C PHE A 651 -14.59 -1.99 -5.32
N ALA A 652 -15.92 -1.99 -5.29
CA ALA A 652 -16.73 -0.78 -5.45
C ALA A 652 -18.11 -0.99 -4.84
N GLY A 653 -18.94 0.05 -4.89
CA GLY A 653 -20.37 -0.08 -4.67
C GLY A 653 -20.87 0.38 -3.31
N ASN A 654 -22.19 0.41 -3.21
CA ASN A 654 -22.93 0.79 -2.03
C ASN A 654 -23.11 -0.42 -1.11
N ALA A 655 -23.18 -0.19 0.20
CA ALA A 655 -23.49 -1.20 1.20
C ALA A 655 -24.83 -1.94 0.93
N THR A 656 -25.76 -1.34 0.19
CA THR A 656 -27.05 -1.97 -0.17
C THR A 656 -27.00 -2.84 -1.42
N TRP A 657 -25.86 -2.89 -2.13
CA TRP A 657 -25.71 -3.80 -3.26
C TRP A 657 -25.51 -5.23 -2.78
N ARG A 658 -25.90 -6.19 -3.62
CA ARG A 658 -25.51 -7.59 -3.42
C ARG A 658 -23.98 -7.67 -3.38
N ASN A 659 -23.43 -8.53 -2.52
CA ASN A 659 -21.98 -8.67 -2.35
C ASN A 659 -21.26 -9.03 -3.68
N SER A 660 -21.88 -9.85 -4.53
CA SER A 660 -21.37 -10.16 -5.87
C SER A 660 -21.36 -8.97 -6.84
N TRP A 661 -21.95 -7.83 -6.47
CA TRP A 661 -21.86 -6.55 -7.21
C TRP A 661 -20.86 -5.57 -6.59
N ARG A 662 -20.41 -5.84 -5.36
CA ARG A 662 -19.42 -5.04 -4.64
C ARG A 662 -17.99 -5.42 -4.98
N THR A 663 -17.83 -6.57 -5.63
CA THR A 663 -16.60 -7.06 -6.22
C THR A 663 -16.82 -7.30 -7.71
N HIS A 664 -15.75 -7.25 -8.50
CA HIS A 664 -15.81 -7.48 -9.94
C HIS A 664 -14.43 -7.85 -10.48
N ALA A 665 -14.39 -8.58 -11.59
CA ALA A 665 -13.15 -8.67 -12.36
C ALA A 665 -12.97 -7.39 -13.18
N GLU A 666 -11.73 -6.91 -13.22
CA GLU A 666 -11.32 -5.68 -13.86
C GLU A 666 -10.14 -5.89 -14.80
N SER A 667 -10.13 -5.19 -15.93
CA SER A 667 -8.94 -5.01 -16.77
C SER A 667 -8.49 -3.56 -16.76
N LEU A 668 -7.18 -3.34 -16.89
CA LEU A 668 -6.59 -2.00 -16.92
C LEU A 668 -6.16 -1.57 -18.33
N VAL A 669 -6.12 -0.27 -18.51
CA VAL A 669 -5.80 0.43 -19.75
C VAL A 669 -6.62 -0.19 -20.89
N ASP A 670 -5.99 -0.53 -22.00
CA ASP A 670 -6.67 -1.01 -23.20
C ASP A 670 -6.67 -2.55 -23.27
N ALA A 671 -6.23 -3.24 -22.20
CA ALA A 671 -6.33 -4.68 -22.09
C ALA A 671 -7.80 -5.10 -21.94
N PRO A 672 -8.28 -6.10 -22.70
CA PRO A 672 -9.64 -6.59 -22.54
C PRO A 672 -9.75 -7.56 -21.38
N LEU A 673 -10.93 -7.60 -20.77
CA LEU A 673 -11.30 -8.67 -19.85
C LEU A 673 -11.81 -9.85 -20.66
N ARG A 674 -11.39 -11.08 -20.34
CA ARG A 674 -11.70 -12.27 -21.15
C ARG A 674 -12.24 -13.43 -20.33
N MET A 675 -13.18 -14.16 -20.90
CA MET A 675 -13.68 -15.43 -20.38
C MET A 675 -13.70 -16.50 -21.47
N ARG A 676 -13.60 -17.78 -21.09
CA ARG A 676 -13.68 -18.94 -21.98
C ARG A 676 -14.58 -20.01 -21.40
N TYR A 677 -15.61 -20.39 -22.16
CA TYR A 677 -16.48 -21.52 -21.90
C TYR A 677 -16.14 -22.67 -22.84
N GLU A 678 -16.14 -23.88 -22.32
CA GLU A 678 -15.89 -25.13 -23.05
C GLU A 678 -17.11 -26.07 -22.85
N ASP A 679 -17.17 -27.15 -23.63
CA ASP A 679 -18.21 -28.19 -23.53
C ASP A 679 -19.66 -27.69 -23.69
N LEU A 680 -19.89 -26.70 -24.55
CA LEU A 680 -21.23 -26.20 -24.87
C LEU A 680 -21.99 -27.16 -25.80
N ASP A 681 -23.32 -27.24 -25.64
CA ASP A 681 -24.18 -28.02 -26.55
C ASP A 681 -24.26 -27.33 -27.92
N HIS A 682 -23.67 -27.96 -28.93
CA HIS A 682 -23.61 -27.49 -30.33
C HIS A 682 -25.00 -27.21 -30.96
N ASN A 683 -26.07 -27.78 -30.41
CA ASN A 683 -27.43 -27.61 -30.89
C ASN A 683 -28.25 -26.63 -30.06
N ALA A 684 -27.75 -26.20 -28.91
CA ALA A 684 -28.42 -25.22 -28.08
C ALA A 684 -28.22 -23.79 -28.59
N GLN A 685 -29.21 -22.94 -28.30
CA GLN A 685 -29.04 -21.50 -28.39
C GLN A 685 -28.77 -20.96 -26.99
N TYR A 686 -27.86 -20.00 -26.89
CA TYR A 686 -27.49 -19.36 -25.62
C TYR A 686 -27.85 -17.88 -25.62
N LYS A 687 -28.06 -17.35 -24.42
CA LYS A 687 -28.04 -15.91 -24.13
C LYS A 687 -27.07 -15.64 -23.00
N ILE A 688 -26.46 -14.48 -23.00
CA ILE A 688 -25.67 -13.98 -21.88
C ILE A 688 -26.53 -13.05 -21.02
N ARG A 689 -26.46 -13.23 -19.71
CA ARG A 689 -26.86 -12.22 -18.73
C ARG A 689 -25.60 -11.70 -18.05
N VAL A 690 -25.45 -10.38 -17.91
CA VAL A 690 -24.23 -9.77 -17.37
C VAL A 690 -24.55 -8.59 -16.46
N VAL A 691 -23.77 -8.42 -15.39
CA VAL A 691 -23.83 -7.24 -14.51
C VAL A 691 -22.56 -6.42 -14.69
N TYR A 692 -22.71 -5.22 -15.24
CA TYR A 692 -21.65 -4.23 -15.29
C TYR A 692 -21.70 -3.33 -14.05
N ALA A 693 -20.72 -3.48 -13.16
CA ALA A 693 -20.61 -2.73 -11.90
C ALA A 693 -19.29 -1.92 -11.85
N GLY A 694 -18.79 -1.68 -10.65
CA GLY A 694 -17.52 -0.98 -10.40
C GLY A 694 -17.64 0.52 -10.15
N ASP A 695 -16.50 1.17 -9.99
CA ASP A 695 -16.36 2.60 -9.64
C ASP A 695 -16.07 3.52 -10.83
N SER A 696 -16.09 2.97 -12.05
CA SER A 696 -15.95 3.73 -13.30
C SER A 696 -17.26 3.72 -14.08
N PRO A 697 -18.31 4.45 -13.62
CA PRO A 697 -19.65 4.37 -14.21
C PRO A 697 -19.75 5.01 -15.60
N ARG A 698 -18.79 5.88 -15.95
CA ARG A 698 -18.75 6.58 -17.25
C ARG A 698 -18.04 5.78 -18.35
N THR A 699 -17.27 4.76 -17.99
CA THR A 699 -16.55 3.92 -18.97
C THR A 699 -17.55 3.05 -19.72
N LYS A 700 -17.62 3.22 -21.04
CA LYS A 700 -18.45 2.38 -21.89
C LYS A 700 -17.81 1.01 -22.11
N ILE A 701 -18.65 0.00 -22.32
CA ILE A 701 -18.22 -1.38 -22.51
C ILE A 701 -18.78 -1.93 -23.82
N ARG A 702 -17.92 -2.57 -24.60
CA ARG A 702 -18.27 -3.38 -25.79
C ARG A 702 -18.03 -4.85 -25.45
N LEU A 703 -18.90 -5.74 -25.94
CA LEU A 703 -18.77 -7.19 -25.77
C LEU A 703 -18.69 -7.89 -27.12
N MET A 704 -17.64 -8.70 -27.29
CA MET A 704 -17.38 -9.53 -28.45
C MET A 704 -17.40 -11.00 -28.05
N ALA A 705 -17.93 -11.86 -28.94
CA ALA A 705 -17.76 -13.30 -28.88
C ALA A 705 -16.69 -13.75 -29.88
N ASN A 706 -15.79 -14.62 -29.44
CA ASN A 706 -14.65 -15.17 -30.19
C ASN A 706 -13.82 -14.08 -30.91
N ASP A 707 -13.73 -12.88 -30.33
CA ASP A 707 -13.08 -11.67 -30.88
C ASP A 707 -13.53 -11.25 -32.30
N ALA A 708 -14.62 -11.84 -32.83
CA ALA A 708 -15.09 -11.64 -34.21
C ALA A 708 -16.56 -11.23 -34.31
N ILE A 709 -17.40 -11.67 -33.38
CA ILE A 709 -18.86 -11.47 -33.42
C ILE A 709 -19.26 -10.47 -32.34
N GLU A 710 -19.79 -9.31 -32.73
CA GLU A 710 -20.25 -8.32 -31.76
C GLU A 710 -21.57 -8.76 -31.11
N ILE A 711 -21.60 -8.84 -29.78
CA ILE A 711 -22.82 -9.11 -29.00
C ILE A 711 -23.54 -7.80 -28.69
N HIS A 712 -22.78 -6.78 -28.28
CA HIS A 712 -23.27 -5.41 -28.21
C HIS A 712 -22.13 -4.40 -28.43
N PRO A 713 -22.43 -3.22 -29.02
CA PRO A 713 -21.44 -2.15 -29.22
C PRO A 713 -21.04 -1.51 -27.88
N LEU A 714 -20.23 -0.45 -27.92
CA LEU A 714 -19.94 0.37 -26.74
C LEU A 714 -21.25 0.95 -26.16
N ILE A 715 -21.65 0.45 -25.00
CA ILE A 715 -22.81 0.94 -24.24
C ILE A 715 -22.37 1.52 -22.89
N ALA A 716 -23.16 2.46 -22.37
CA ALA A 716 -23.01 2.92 -21.00
C ALA A 716 -23.44 1.82 -20.02
N LYS A 717 -22.75 1.73 -18.87
CA LYS A 717 -23.18 0.86 -17.77
C LYS A 717 -24.54 1.32 -17.26
N PRO A 718 -25.47 0.41 -16.91
CA PRO A 718 -26.77 0.81 -16.39
C PRO A 718 -26.62 1.52 -15.04
N GLN A 719 -27.37 2.60 -14.86
CA GLN A 719 -27.49 3.35 -13.61
C GLN A 719 -28.98 3.52 -13.29
N PRO A 720 -29.53 2.85 -12.26
CA PRO A 720 -28.85 1.98 -11.30
C PRO A 720 -28.32 0.67 -11.92
N VAL A 721 -27.33 0.06 -11.26
CA VAL A 721 -26.76 -1.24 -11.65
C VAL A 721 -27.86 -2.31 -11.67
N LYS A 722 -27.90 -3.09 -12.76
CA LYS A 722 -28.85 -4.19 -12.98
C LYS A 722 -28.31 -5.19 -14.00
N PRO A 723 -28.80 -6.43 -14.02
CA PRO A 723 -28.48 -7.39 -15.07
C PRO A 723 -28.98 -6.91 -16.44
N LEU A 724 -28.18 -7.14 -17.47
CA LEU A 724 -28.54 -6.96 -18.88
C LEU A 724 -28.52 -8.33 -19.58
N GLU A 725 -29.41 -8.54 -20.55
CA GLU A 725 -29.45 -9.79 -21.34
C GLU A 725 -29.22 -9.52 -22.82
N PHE A 726 -28.41 -10.36 -23.45
CA PHE A 726 -28.12 -10.31 -24.88
C PHE A 726 -28.13 -11.72 -25.48
N ASP A 727 -28.63 -11.84 -26.71
CA ASP A 727 -28.59 -13.10 -27.44
C ASP A 727 -27.19 -13.37 -27.98
N ILE A 728 -26.75 -14.63 -27.89
CA ILE A 728 -25.50 -15.06 -28.50
C ILE A 728 -25.82 -15.70 -29.85
N PRO A 729 -25.25 -15.20 -30.96
CA PRO A 729 -25.42 -15.83 -32.26
C PRO A 729 -24.91 -17.28 -32.24
N ARG A 730 -25.65 -18.23 -32.83
CA ARG A 730 -25.29 -19.66 -32.82
C ARG A 730 -23.89 -19.93 -33.39
N GLN A 731 -23.46 -19.14 -34.37
CA GLN A 731 -22.11 -19.21 -34.95
C GLN A 731 -21.00 -19.04 -33.89
N ALA A 732 -21.26 -18.32 -32.79
CA ALA A 732 -20.30 -18.13 -31.72
C ALA A 732 -20.13 -19.37 -30.83
N THR A 733 -21.11 -20.29 -30.81
CA THR A 733 -21.14 -21.45 -29.90
C THR A 733 -21.19 -22.80 -30.63
N GLU A 734 -21.36 -22.84 -31.96
CA GLU A 734 -21.50 -24.07 -32.74
C GLU A 734 -20.28 -25.00 -32.66
N GLY A 735 -19.11 -24.45 -32.33
CA GLY A 735 -17.88 -25.20 -32.09
C GLY A 735 -17.79 -25.88 -30.72
N GLY A 736 -18.77 -25.69 -29.83
CA GLY A 736 -18.74 -26.22 -28.46
C GLY A 736 -17.90 -25.39 -27.49
N GLU A 737 -17.30 -24.29 -27.96
CA GLU A 737 -16.56 -23.33 -27.14
C GLU A 737 -17.09 -21.92 -27.38
N LEU A 738 -16.91 -21.05 -26.38
CA LEU A 738 -17.23 -19.62 -26.48
C LEU A 738 -16.18 -18.80 -25.73
N GLY A 739 -15.47 -17.94 -26.44
CA GLY A 739 -14.68 -16.85 -25.87
C GLY A 739 -15.52 -15.59 -25.76
N LEU A 740 -15.48 -14.90 -24.62
CA LEU A 740 -16.05 -13.57 -24.43
C LEU A 740 -14.93 -12.58 -24.13
N SER A 741 -14.97 -11.43 -24.81
CA SER A 741 -14.01 -10.35 -24.62
C SER A 741 -14.74 -9.02 -24.44
N TRP A 742 -14.49 -8.36 -23.30
CA TRP A 742 -14.97 -7.01 -23.02
C TRP A 742 -13.88 -5.98 -23.28
N TYR A 743 -14.26 -4.89 -23.95
CA TYR A 743 -13.38 -3.78 -24.28
C TYR A 743 -13.95 -2.46 -23.77
N ARG A 744 -13.06 -1.58 -23.28
CA ARG A 744 -13.38 -0.17 -23.01
C ARG A 744 -13.14 0.69 -24.25
N GLU A 745 -13.49 1.98 -24.16
CA GLU A 745 -13.05 2.99 -25.12
C GLU A 745 -11.49 3.08 -25.15
N PRO A 746 -10.84 2.92 -26.30
CA PRO A 746 -9.37 2.84 -26.37
C PRO A 746 -8.71 4.20 -26.12
N GLY A 747 -7.48 4.17 -25.58
CA GLY A 747 -6.61 5.34 -25.52
C GLY A 747 -6.93 6.33 -24.39
N LEU A 748 -7.92 6.04 -23.53
CA LEU A 748 -8.24 6.88 -22.37
C LEU A 748 -7.09 6.95 -21.36
N GLY A 749 -6.91 8.13 -20.76
CA GLY A 749 -5.98 8.39 -19.65
C GLY A 749 -6.61 8.21 -18.27
N GLY A 750 -6.16 8.99 -17.29
CA GLY A 750 -6.64 8.92 -15.91
C GLY A 750 -6.11 7.68 -15.17
N ASN A 751 -6.90 7.15 -14.24
CA ASN A 751 -6.52 6.00 -13.41
C ASN A 751 -6.35 4.67 -14.15
N GLY A 752 -6.55 4.65 -15.47
CA GLY A 752 -6.38 3.48 -16.31
C GLY A 752 -7.47 2.42 -16.16
N ARG A 753 -8.50 2.64 -15.34
CA ARG A 753 -9.55 1.62 -15.13
C ARG A 753 -10.31 1.32 -16.41
N GLY A 754 -10.53 0.03 -16.65
CA GLY A 754 -11.13 -0.48 -17.87
C GLY A 754 -12.46 -1.18 -17.65
N CYS A 755 -12.56 -2.40 -18.16
CA CYS A 755 -13.78 -3.19 -18.08
C CYS A 755 -13.99 -3.67 -16.66
N GLN A 756 -15.18 -3.51 -16.09
CA GLN A 756 -15.54 -3.98 -14.75
C GLN A 756 -16.81 -4.81 -14.85
N VAL A 757 -16.69 -6.12 -14.64
CA VAL A 757 -17.78 -7.09 -14.79
C VAL A 757 -17.92 -7.87 -13.49
N ALA A 758 -19.11 -7.84 -12.90
CA ALA A 758 -19.40 -8.42 -11.59
C ALA A 758 -19.89 -9.87 -11.70
N GLU A 759 -20.98 -10.09 -12.44
CA GLU A 759 -21.59 -11.41 -12.61
C GLU A 759 -21.84 -11.70 -14.08
N VAL A 760 -21.72 -12.97 -14.45
CA VAL A 760 -22.07 -13.49 -15.78
C VAL A 760 -22.88 -14.77 -15.63
N TRP A 761 -23.97 -14.87 -16.39
CA TRP A 761 -24.67 -16.13 -16.62
C TRP A 761 -24.66 -16.42 -18.12
N LEU A 762 -24.25 -17.64 -18.47
CA LEU A 762 -24.47 -18.19 -19.80
C LEU A 762 -25.68 -19.10 -19.73
N ILE A 763 -26.81 -18.65 -20.27
CA ILE A 763 -28.11 -19.31 -20.11
C ILE A 763 -28.46 -20.04 -21.40
N ARG A 764 -28.68 -21.34 -21.29
CA ARG A 764 -29.27 -22.16 -22.37
C ARG A 764 -30.75 -21.77 -22.54
N LYS A 765 -31.16 -21.47 -23.77
CA LYS A 765 -32.54 -21.13 -24.12
C LYS A 765 -33.46 -22.35 -24.25
#